data_AF-A0A7R9ENZ5-F1
#
_entry.id   AF-A0A7R9ENZ5-F1
#
_cell.length_a   1.000
_cell.length_b   1.000
_cell.length_c   1.000
_cell.angle_alpha   90.00
_cell.angle_beta   90.00
_cell.angle_gamma   90.00
#
_symmetry.space_group_name_H-M   'P 1'
#
loop_
_entity.id
_entity.type
_entity.pdbx_description
1 polymer ?
#
loop_
_entity_poly.entity_id
_entity_poly.type
_entity_poly.pdbx_seq_one_letter_code
_entity_poly.pdbx_strand_id
1 'polypeptide(L)'
;MLYCPPNITLSEFWVNHGISQCFLETVSTSVIAGILFLFGSIQLWMYKKYSTPVTRESLPYSKLYIVQLSVIGFLSFLAIARFILQATLLNNGVLYGYMIMSMLYALAVFPFSILLIIVERHYLLPSTPTRGHGLLLLLFWALLLTTENLAFLNLRKDDWWFHLNTLSDKIEMTLFVLRYVSCLAIFIFGLRAPGIMSTRDYFNLNHSFSSHHIQSDERETRSQGSTFRNAWAKIKTLAPFLWPKKDCVLQLRVMFCFFLLACGRVINLYVPIYNKLIVNSLADTPPKFCWDLILTYVAFKFLQGGGTGGMGLLNNLRSFLWIRITQYTTREVEVELFRHLHSLSLRWHLSRKTGEVLRVMDRGTDSINNLLNYILFSIVPTIVDILIAVIYFVSSFNGWFGLIVFTTMLLYIAATIMITEWRTKFQRSMNLADNAQKARSVDSLLNFETVKYYGAEDYEVECYREAILNYQTEEWKALITLNILNTLQNIIVCGGLLAGSLLCVHMVASHQGLTVGDYVLFSSYIIQLYVPLNWFGTYYRAIQKNFVDMENMFDLLKEEKEVVDVPEAGQLVLKKGNIEVHNVSFSYIPERIVLRNISFSVPPGKTVALVGPSGSGKSTIIRLLFRFYDVDTGTIIVDGQNIKTVKQASLRKAIGVVPQDTVLFNNTIKYNIQYGRISAPDADIVTAARNADIHDKILTFPDAYETKTSPAFKSSFVVGMSYGYSFISSSPSSSLDSCFSLIISALSRVPQTVMSLLAATFPRHTAE
;
A
#
# COMPACT_ATOMS: atom_id res chain seq x y z
N MET A 1 -14.84 -36.58 -46.02
CA MET A 1 -13.58 -36.08 -45.45
C MET A 1 -13.49 -36.59 -44.02
N LEU A 2 -12.45 -37.34 -43.68
CA LEU A 2 -12.18 -37.71 -42.30
C LEU A 2 -11.61 -36.49 -41.56
N TYR A 3 -12.08 -36.20 -40.35
CA TYR A 3 -11.61 -35.05 -39.57
C TYR A 3 -10.16 -35.26 -39.10
N CYS A 4 -9.84 -36.47 -38.67
CA CYS A 4 -8.49 -36.94 -38.33
C CYS A 4 -8.08 -38.12 -39.24
N PRO A 5 -6.79 -38.44 -39.39
CA PRO A 5 -6.32 -39.59 -40.15
C PRO A 5 -6.88 -40.94 -39.66
N PRO A 6 -7.03 -41.94 -40.54
CA PRO A 6 -7.60 -43.25 -40.21
C PRO A 6 -6.64 -43.99 -39.27
N ASN A 7 -6.94 -43.95 -37.96
CA ASN A 7 -6.29 -44.59 -36.80
C ASN A 7 -6.23 -43.64 -35.58
N ILE A 8 -6.65 -42.39 -35.71
CA ILE A 8 -6.59 -41.39 -34.64
C ILE A 8 -7.99 -40.82 -34.40
N THR A 9 -8.47 -40.93 -33.16
CA THR A 9 -9.73 -40.28 -32.73
C THR A 9 -9.44 -38.97 -31.99
N LEU A 10 -10.40 -38.05 -31.97
CA LEU A 10 -10.27 -36.76 -31.28
C LEU A 10 -10.28 -36.91 -29.74
N SER A 11 -10.79 -38.03 -29.22
CA SER A 11 -10.83 -38.35 -27.79
C SER A 11 -9.51 -38.90 -27.24
N GLU A 12 -8.66 -39.46 -28.10
CA GLU A 12 -7.37 -40.01 -27.69
C GLU A 12 -6.29 -38.93 -27.76
N PHE A 13 -6.06 -38.27 -26.62
CA PHE A 13 -5.01 -37.26 -26.47
C PHE A 13 -3.59 -37.84 -26.70
N TRP A 14 -3.37 -39.07 -26.24
CA TRP A 14 -2.06 -39.71 -26.17
C TRP A 14 -2.05 -41.01 -26.98
N VAL A 15 -1.48 -40.98 -28.19
CA VAL A 15 -1.47 -42.11 -29.14
C VAL A 15 -0.03 -42.45 -29.50
N ASN A 16 0.38 -43.70 -29.30
CA ASN A 16 1.74 -44.20 -29.57
C ASN A 16 2.84 -43.34 -28.91
N HIS A 17 2.68 -43.07 -27.60
CA HIS A 17 3.68 -42.38 -26.77
C HIS A 17 3.99 -40.91 -27.18
N GLY A 18 3.04 -40.26 -27.84
CA GLY A 18 3.10 -38.84 -28.20
C GLY A 18 1.71 -38.22 -28.34
N ILE A 19 1.68 -36.89 -28.49
CA ILE A 19 0.43 -36.14 -28.70
C ILE A 19 0.03 -36.24 -30.17
N SER A 20 -1.21 -36.63 -30.42
CA SER A 20 -1.80 -36.61 -31.76
C SER A 20 -1.75 -35.21 -32.38
N GLN A 21 -1.24 -35.09 -33.60
CA GLN A 21 -1.22 -33.82 -34.33
C GLN A 21 -2.64 -33.26 -34.55
N CYS A 22 -3.62 -34.13 -34.80
CA CYS A 22 -5.02 -33.74 -34.95
C CYS A 22 -5.57 -33.14 -33.65
N PHE A 23 -5.28 -33.75 -32.50
CA PHE A 23 -5.70 -33.25 -31.20
C PHE A 23 -5.03 -31.91 -30.86
N LEU A 24 -3.70 -31.86 -30.99
CA LEU A 24 -2.91 -30.68 -30.64
C LEU A 24 -3.37 -29.46 -31.43
N GLU A 25 -3.42 -29.57 -32.76
CA GLU A 25 -3.79 -28.44 -33.62
C GLU A 25 -5.26 -28.06 -33.45
N THR A 26 -6.17 -29.00 -33.22
CA THR A 26 -7.61 -28.69 -33.05
C THR A 26 -7.90 -28.03 -31.70
N VAL A 27 -7.46 -28.65 -30.60
CA VAL A 27 -7.86 -28.23 -29.25
C VAL A 27 -7.11 -26.96 -28.85
N SER A 28 -5.80 -26.89 -29.08
CA SER A 28 -5.01 -25.71 -28.68
C SER A 28 -5.46 -24.45 -29.43
N THR A 29 -5.65 -24.54 -30.75
CA THR A 29 -6.08 -23.37 -31.55
C THR A 29 -7.51 -22.95 -31.21
N SER A 30 -8.42 -23.89 -30.96
CA SER A 30 -9.80 -23.59 -30.54
C SER A 30 -9.84 -22.92 -29.16
N VAL A 31 -9.05 -23.40 -28.19
CA VAL A 31 -8.98 -22.80 -26.85
C VAL A 31 -8.37 -21.40 -26.90
N ILE A 32 -7.26 -21.22 -27.62
CA ILE A 32 -6.59 -19.92 -27.76
C ILE A 32 -7.51 -18.92 -28.48
N ALA A 33 -8.17 -19.35 -29.56
CA ALA A 33 -9.14 -18.53 -30.28
C ALA A 33 -10.31 -18.15 -29.38
N GLY A 34 -10.88 -19.10 -28.64
CA GLY A 34 -11.99 -18.86 -27.71
C GLY A 34 -11.65 -17.85 -26.63
N ILE A 35 -10.45 -17.95 -26.02
CA ILE A 35 -9.96 -17.00 -25.01
C ILE A 35 -9.83 -15.60 -25.62
N LEU A 36 -9.18 -15.48 -26.79
CA LEU A 36 -8.96 -14.18 -27.41
C LEU A 36 -10.29 -13.54 -27.84
N PHE A 37 -11.21 -14.28 -28.45
CA PHE A 37 -12.50 -13.71 -28.86
C PHE A 37 -13.36 -13.33 -27.67
N LEU A 38 -13.51 -14.21 -26.68
CA LEU A 38 -14.39 -13.94 -25.53
C LEU A 38 -13.88 -12.76 -24.71
N PHE A 39 -12.63 -12.81 -24.25
CA PHE A 39 -12.07 -11.74 -23.43
C PHE A 39 -11.70 -10.50 -24.25
N GLY A 40 -11.35 -10.65 -25.53
CA GLY A 40 -11.04 -9.53 -26.42
C GLY A 40 -12.28 -8.75 -26.80
N SER A 41 -13.42 -9.41 -27.01
CA SER A 41 -14.70 -8.71 -27.19
C SER A 41 -15.11 -7.94 -25.94
N ILE A 42 -14.91 -8.52 -24.74
CA ILE A 42 -15.13 -7.81 -23.47
C ILE A 42 -14.19 -6.60 -23.36
N GLN A 43 -12.91 -6.76 -23.72
CA GLN A 43 -11.93 -5.68 -23.73
C GLN A 43 -12.36 -4.55 -24.67
N LEU A 44 -12.75 -4.86 -25.90
CA LEU A 44 -13.26 -3.87 -26.87
C LEU A 44 -14.52 -3.16 -26.36
N TRP A 45 -15.43 -3.89 -25.72
CA TRP A 45 -16.62 -3.30 -25.10
C TRP A 45 -16.26 -2.32 -23.98
N MET A 46 -15.29 -2.67 -23.13
CA MET A 46 -14.78 -1.77 -22.09
C MET A 46 -14.14 -0.50 -22.68
N TYR A 47 -13.32 -0.63 -23.73
CA TYR A 47 -12.75 0.53 -24.42
C TYR A 47 -13.86 1.41 -25.00
N LYS A 48 -14.87 0.84 -25.64
CA LYS A 48 -15.99 1.60 -26.19
C LYS A 48 -16.77 2.38 -25.12
N LYS A 49 -16.90 1.83 -23.90
CA LYS A 49 -17.72 2.42 -22.84
C LYS A 49 -16.98 3.40 -21.93
N TYR A 50 -15.71 3.16 -21.66
CA TYR A 50 -14.97 3.86 -20.59
C TYR A 50 -13.70 4.57 -21.06
N SER A 51 -13.31 4.45 -22.33
CA SER A 51 -12.02 5.00 -22.77
C SER A 51 -12.06 6.49 -23.12
N THR A 52 -10.89 7.12 -23.00
CA THR A 52 -10.61 8.44 -23.54
C THR A 52 -9.66 8.32 -24.75
N PRO A 53 -9.92 9.06 -25.85
CA PRO A 53 -9.03 9.04 -27.00
C PRO A 53 -7.72 9.77 -26.70
N VAL A 54 -6.60 9.20 -27.13
CA VAL A 54 -5.26 9.80 -27.04
C VAL A 54 -5.07 10.76 -28.22
N THR A 55 -4.68 12.00 -27.96
CA THR A 55 -4.41 12.98 -29.01
C THR A 55 -3.20 12.56 -29.84
N ARG A 56 -3.28 12.69 -31.17
CA ARG A 56 -2.23 12.23 -32.12
C ARG A 56 -0.83 12.78 -31.82
N GLU A 57 -0.75 13.98 -31.25
CA GLU A 57 0.51 14.65 -30.91
C GLU A 57 1.25 14.00 -29.73
N SER A 58 0.54 13.25 -28.87
CA SER A 58 1.10 12.60 -27.69
C SER A 58 1.57 11.15 -27.92
N LEU A 59 1.40 10.61 -29.14
CA LEU A 59 1.77 9.24 -29.47
C LEU A 59 3.28 9.13 -29.80
N PRO A 60 4.07 8.33 -29.06
CA PRO A 60 5.48 8.15 -29.37
C PRO A 60 5.65 7.42 -30.71
N TYR A 61 6.51 7.96 -31.58
CA TYR A 61 6.88 7.29 -32.82
C TYR A 61 7.85 6.13 -32.52
N SER A 62 7.41 4.89 -32.75
CA SER A 62 8.22 3.70 -32.49
C SER A 62 8.28 2.82 -33.73
N LYS A 63 9.50 2.61 -34.27
CA LYS A 63 9.74 1.66 -35.37
C LYS A 63 9.43 0.22 -34.96
N LEU A 64 9.58 -0.11 -33.67
CA LEU A 64 9.31 -1.44 -33.12
C LEU A 64 7.81 -1.80 -33.15
N TYR A 65 6.91 -0.82 -33.08
CA TYR A 65 5.47 -1.04 -33.25
C TYR A 65 5.14 -1.57 -34.65
N ILE A 66 5.75 -0.95 -35.68
CA ILE A 66 5.55 -1.37 -37.08
C ILE A 66 6.08 -2.78 -37.27
N VAL A 67 7.26 -3.09 -36.71
CA VAL A 67 7.83 -4.44 -36.75
C VAL A 67 6.90 -5.44 -36.07
N GLN A 68 6.31 -5.13 -34.91
CA GLN A 68 5.38 -6.02 -34.21
C GLN A 68 4.14 -6.35 -35.07
N LEU A 69 3.52 -5.35 -35.72
CA LEU A 69 2.38 -5.60 -36.62
C LEU A 69 2.80 -6.45 -37.83
N SER A 70 3.96 -6.18 -38.41
CA SER A 70 4.49 -6.96 -39.55
C SER A 70 4.73 -8.42 -39.18
N VAL A 71 5.26 -8.72 -37.98
CA VAL A 71 5.49 -10.11 -37.56
C VAL A 71 4.16 -10.86 -37.33
N ILE A 72 3.12 -10.20 -36.80
CA ILE A 72 1.79 -10.82 -36.65
C ILE A 72 1.14 -11.09 -38.01
N GLY A 73 1.30 -10.15 -38.96
CA GLY A 73 0.88 -10.37 -40.35
C GLY A 73 1.63 -11.54 -41.01
N PHE A 74 2.94 -11.65 -40.76
CA PHE A 74 3.76 -12.75 -41.26
C PHE A 74 3.33 -14.12 -40.73
N LEU A 75 2.90 -14.22 -39.47
CA LEU A 75 2.33 -15.47 -38.91
C LEU A 75 1.04 -15.91 -39.62
N SER A 76 0.19 -14.96 -40.00
CA SER A 76 -1.03 -15.26 -40.79
C SER A 76 -0.66 -15.81 -42.16
N PHE A 77 0.36 -15.22 -42.80
CA PHE A 77 0.89 -15.70 -44.07
C PHE A 77 1.49 -17.11 -43.96
N LEU A 78 2.28 -17.40 -42.92
CA LEU A 78 2.85 -18.73 -42.69
C LEU A 78 1.76 -19.82 -42.53
N ALA A 79 0.62 -19.51 -41.90
CA ALA A 79 -0.49 -20.44 -41.77
C ALA A 79 -1.13 -20.79 -43.12
N ILE A 80 -1.31 -19.80 -44.00
CA ILE A 80 -1.83 -20.00 -45.36
C ILE A 80 -0.83 -20.80 -46.20
N ALA A 81 0.45 -20.42 -46.14
CA ALA A 81 1.52 -21.11 -46.86
C ALA A 81 1.59 -22.59 -46.47
N ARG A 82 1.52 -22.91 -45.17
CA ARG A 82 1.49 -24.30 -44.69
C ARG A 82 0.31 -25.09 -45.25
N PHE A 83 -0.89 -24.51 -45.24
CA PHE A 83 -2.09 -25.16 -45.78
C PHE A 83 -1.98 -25.46 -47.28
N ILE A 84 -1.53 -24.49 -48.08
CA ILE A 84 -1.35 -24.67 -49.53
C ILE A 84 -0.30 -25.73 -49.84
N LEU A 85 0.80 -25.74 -49.09
CA LEU A 85 1.90 -26.67 -49.31
C LEU A 85 1.51 -28.10 -48.92
N GLN A 86 0.73 -28.26 -47.85
CA GLN A 86 0.15 -29.54 -47.46
C GLN A 86 -0.92 -30.04 -48.45
N ALA A 87 -1.69 -29.14 -49.07
CA ALA A 87 -2.69 -29.48 -50.08
C ALA A 87 -2.09 -29.93 -51.43
N THR A 88 -0.89 -29.46 -51.77
CA THR A 88 -0.30 -29.63 -53.12
C THR A 88 0.87 -30.60 -53.18
N LEU A 89 1.75 -30.64 -52.18
CA LEU A 89 3.09 -31.25 -52.28
C LEU A 89 3.37 -32.38 -51.29
N LEU A 90 2.72 -32.43 -50.11
CA LEU A 90 3.15 -33.33 -49.03
C LEU A 90 2.34 -34.62 -48.87
N ASN A 91 1.02 -34.62 -49.10
CA ASN A 91 0.13 -35.70 -48.60
C ASN A 91 -0.78 -36.34 -49.67
N ASN A 92 -0.29 -36.55 -50.89
CA ASN A 92 -1.06 -37.15 -52.01
C ASN A 92 -2.46 -36.50 -52.24
N GLY A 93 -2.64 -35.23 -51.86
CA GLY A 93 -3.92 -34.50 -51.97
C GLY A 93 -4.99 -34.83 -50.91
N VAL A 94 -4.67 -35.60 -49.87
CA VAL A 94 -5.64 -35.92 -48.80
C VAL A 94 -5.63 -34.82 -47.73
N LEU A 95 -6.71 -34.03 -47.71
CA LEU A 95 -6.94 -32.97 -46.72
C LEU A 95 -7.77 -33.47 -45.54
N TYR A 96 -7.27 -33.27 -44.33
CA TYR A 96 -7.97 -33.57 -43.09
C TYR A 96 -8.67 -32.33 -42.50
N GLY A 97 -9.77 -32.54 -41.79
CA GLY A 97 -10.60 -31.46 -41.24
C GLY A 97 -9.88 -30.54 -40.25
N TYR A 98 -8.93 -31.05 -39.46
CA TYR A 98 -8.18 -30.24 -38.50
C TYR A 98 -7.28 -29.17 -39.16
N MET A 99 -6.74 -29.45 -40.35
CA MET A 99 -5.85 -28.54 -41.08
C MET A 99 -6.60 -27.31 -41.59
N ILE A 100 -7.84 -27.52 -42.04
CA ILE A 100 -8.76 -26.46 -42.46
C ILE A 100 -9.15 -25.59 -41.25
N MET A 101 -9.49 -26.22 -40.11
CA MET A 101 -9.85 -25.51 -38.89
C MET A 101 -8.68 -24.66 -38.35
N SER A 102 -7.46 -25.20 -38.31
CA SER A 102 -6.29 -24.44 -37.84
C SER A 102 -6.01 -23.22 -38.73
N MET A 103 -6.20 -23.34 -40.05
CA MET A 103 -6.03 -22.23 -41.00
C MET A 103 -7.09 -21.15 -40.82
N LEU A 104 -8.36 -21.53 -40.66
CA LEU A 104 -9.47 -20.60 -40.39
C LEU A 104 -9.26 -19.84 -39.07
N TYR A 105 -8.84 -20.52 -38.01
CA TYR A 105 -8.55 -19.87 -36.73
C TYR A 105 -7.38 -18.90 -36.83
N ALA A 106 -6.29 -19.27 -37.50
CA ALA A 106 -5.16 -18.35 -37.70
C ALA A 106 -5.58 -17.07 -38.45
N LEU A 107 -6.40 -17.20 -39.49
CA LEU A 107 -6.95 -16.07 -40.26
C LEU A 107 -7.89 -15.17 -39.46
N ALA A 108 -8.54 -15.69 -38.42
CA ALA A 108 -9.45 -14.89 -37.59
C ALA A 108 -8.72 -14.26 -36.39
N VAL A 109 -7.85 -15.02 -35.72
CA VAL A 109 -7.21 -14.67 -34.45
C VAL A 109 -6.11 -13.62 -34.61
N PHE A 110 -5.23 -13.76 -35.61
CA PHE A 110 -4.12 -12.82 -35.78
C PHE A 110 -4.59 -11.41 -36.20
N PRO A 111 -5.51 -11.23 -37.16
CA PRO A 111 -6.06 -9.90 -37.47
C PRO A 111 -6.82 -9.28 -36.30
N PHE A 112 -7.55 -10.09 -35.53
CA PHE A 112 -8.24 -9.62 -34.33
C PHE A 112 -7.25 -9.13 -33.26
N SER A 113 -6.10 -9.80 -33.10
CA SER A 113 -5.02 -9.33 -32.21
C SER A 113 -4.41 -8.00 -32.66
N ILE A 114 -4.27 -7.76 -33.98
CA ILE A 114 -3.83 -6.48 -34.53
C ILE A 114 -4.84 -5.37 -34.20
N LEU A 115 -6.14 -5.66 -34.33
CA LEU A 115 -7.19 -4.71 -33.99
C LEU A 115 -7.12 -4.29 -32.51
N LEU A 116 -6.91 -5.25 -31.59
CA LEU A 116 -6.71 -4.94 -30.17
C LEU A 116 -5.49 -4.05 -29.91
N ILE A 117 -4.36 -4.33 -30.56
CA ILE A 117 -3.14 -3.50 -30.45
C ILE A 117 -3.38 -2.05 -30.91
N ILE A 118 -4.11 -1.89 -32.03
CA ILE A 118 -4.44 -0.56 -32.56
C ILE A 118 -5.33 0.19 -31.57
N VAL A 119 -6.31 -0.48 -30.97
CA VAL A 119 -7.21 0.11 -29.96
C VAL A 119 -6.44 0.51 -28.70
N GLU A 120 -5.59 -0.38 -28.15
CA GLU A 120 -4.78 -0.07 -26.96
C GLU A 120 -3.84 1.13 -27.17
N ARG A 121 -3.37 1.34 -28.40
CA ARG A 121 -2.52 2.49 -28.73
C ARG A 121 -3.29 3.81 -28.75
N HIS A 122 -4.53 3.82 -29.24
CA HIS A 122 -5.29 5.05 -29.47
C HIS A 122 -6.26 5.41 -28.34
N TYR A 123 -6.56 4.46 -27.44
CA TYR A 123 -7.53 4.63 -26.37
C TYR A 123 -6.94 4.25 -25.02
N LEU A 124 -7.18 5.07 -23.99
CA LEU A 124 -6.74 4.81 -22.61
C LEU A 124 -7.95 4.49 -21.73
N LEU A 125 -7.79 3.50 -20.85
CA LEU A 125 -8.75 3.20 -19.79
C LEU A 125 -8.49 4.12 -18.57
N PRO A 126 -9.49 4.38 -17.71
CA PRO A 126 -9.35 5.26 -16.53
C PRO A 126 -8.44 4.70 -15.41
N SER A 127 -7.90 3.50 -15.57
CA SER A 127 -6.91 2.90 -14.67
C SER A 127 -5.49 3.37 -15.00
N THR A 128 -4.58 3.36 -14.02
CA THR A 128 -3.16 3.71 -14.24
C THR A 128 -2.57 2.94 -15.42
N PRO A 129 -1.89 3.60 -16.38
CA PRO A 129 -1.33 2.93 -17.54
C PRO A 129 -0.34 1.85 -17.09
N THR A 130 -0.60 0.60 -17.49
CA THR A 130 0.30 -0.52 -17.26
C THR A 130 1.58 -0.32 -18.04
N ARG A 131 2.73 -0.69 -17.46
CA ARG A 131 3.96 -0.84 -18.25
C ARG A 131 3.80 -2.05 -19.18
N GLY A 132 3.19 -1.86 -20.34
CA GLY A 132 2.96 -2.95 -21.29
C GLY A 132 1.61 -2.89 -22.02
N HIS A 133 1.45 -3.82 -22.97
CA HIS A 133 0.16 -4.20 -23.52
C HIS A 133 -0.76 -4.75 -22.42
N GLY A 134 -2.07 -4.79 -22.69
CA GLY A 134 -3.02 -5.42 -21.79
C GLY A 134 -2.69 -6.87 -21.48
N LEU A 135 -3.08 -7.33 -20.28
CA LEU A 135 -2.85 -8.70 -19.81
C LEU A 135 -3.36 -9.76 -20.78
N LEU A 136 -4.47 -9.48 -21.49
CA LEU A 136 -5.04 -10.40 -22.47
C LEU A 136 -4.10 -10.69 -23.64
N LEU A 137 -3.51 -9.66 -24.26
CA LEU A 137 -2.61 -9.83 -25.40
C LEU A 137 -1.33 -10.56 -24.99
N LEU A 138 -0.78 -10.22 -23.83
CA LEU A 138 0.37 -10.92 -23.25
C LEU A 138 0.07 -12.41 -22.98
N LEU A 139 -1.09 -12.71 -22.40
CA LEU A 139 -1.55 -14.08 -22.17
C LEU A 139 -1.71 -14.84 -23.49
N PHE A 140 -2.30 -14.22 -24.50
CA PHE A 140 -2.50 -14.80 -25.82
C PHE A 140 -1.16 -15.19 -26.48
N TRP A 141 -0.18 -14.28 -26.52
CA TRP A 141 1.14 -14.58 -27.09
C TRP A 141 1.92 -15.63 -26.28
N ALA A 142 1.76 -15.63 -24.96
CA ALA A 142 2.35 -16.66 -24.10
C ALA A 142 1.77 -18.05 -24.39
N LEU A 143 0.44 -18.16 -24.56
CA LEU A 143 -0.24 -19.41 -24.90
C LEU A 143 0.14 -19.92 -26.29
N LEU A 144 0.26 -19.02 -27.28
CA LEU A 144 0.78 -19.37 -28.61
C LEU A 144 2.19 -19.96 -28.53
N LEU A 145 3.09 -19.27 -27.84
CA LEU A 145 4.46 -19.75 -27.66
C LEU A 145 4.50 -21.10 -26.91
N THR A 146 3.64 -21.28 -25.92
CA THR A 146 3.54 -22.54 -25.15
C THR A 146 3.05 -23.70 -26.03
N THR A 147 2.08 -23.44 -26.91
CA THR A 147 1.58 -24.45 -27.87
C THR A 147 2.66 -24.90 -28.83
N GLU A 148 3.46 -23.96 -29.34
CA GLU A 148 4.61 -24.29 -30.20
C GLU A 148 5.68 -25.10 -29.46
N ASN A 149 5.88 -24.85 -28.16
CA ASN A 149 6.79 -25.66 -27.35
C ASN A 149 6.28 -27.09 -27.11
N LEU A 150 4.96 -27.30 -27.10
CA LEU A 150 4.37 -28.62 -26.89
C LEU A 150 4.70 -29.60 -28.04
N ALA A 151 5.03 -29.07 -29.23
CA ALA A 151 5.52 -29.85 -30.38
C ALA A 151 6.80 -30.66 -30.06
N PHE A 152 7.66 -30.17 -29.16
CA PHE A 152 8.92 -30.85 -28.80
C PHE A 152 8.69 -32.17 -28.04
N LEU A 153 7.50 -32.43 -27.51
CA LEU A 153 7.19 -33.73 -26.89
C LEU A 153 7.24 -34.90 -27.89
N ASN A 154 7.19 -34.63 -29.19
CA ASN A 154 7.15 -35.64 -30.25
C ASN A 154 8.48 -35.82 -31.02
N LEU A 155 9.61 -35.40 -30.45
CA LEU A 155 10.95 -35.40 -31.09
C LEU A 155 11.45 -36.79 -31.59
N ARG A 156 10.87 -37.89 -31.13
CA ARG A 156 11.36 -39.27 -31.40
C ARG A 156 10.37 -40.13 -32.20
N LYS A 157 9.36 -39.53 -32.83
CA LYS A 157 8.28 -40.26 -33.50
C LYS A 157 8.32 -40.07 -35.01
N ASP A 158 8.20 -41.16 -35.75
CA ASP A 158 8.24 -41.19 -37.21
C ASP A 158 7.06 -40.46 -37.89
N ASP A 159 5.94 -40.29 -37.17
CA ASP A 159 4.77 -39.53 -37.64
C ASP A 159 5.02 -38.00 -37.68
N TRP A 160 6.13 -37.52 -37.09
CA TRP A 160 6.47 -36.10 -37.00
C TRP A 160 7.70 -35.77 -37.85
N TRP A 161 7.73 -34.54 -38.36
CA TRP A 161 8.74 -34.04 -39.30
C TRP A 161 10.17 -33.86 -38.71
N PHE A 162 10.45 -34.36 -37.50
CA PHE A 162 11.74 -34.17 -36.82
C PHE A 162 12.90 -34.98 -37.41
N HIS A 163 12.61 -36.07 -38.13
CA HIS A 163 13.64 -36.98 -38.65
C HIS A 163 14.29 -36.51 -39.96
N LEU A 164 13.75 -35.49 -40.64
CA LEU A 164 14.30 -34.87 -41.87
C LEU A 164 14.60 -35.84 -43.02
N ASN A 165 14.00 -37.03 -43.01
CA ASN A 165 14.28 -38.10 -43.97
C ASN A 165 13.64 -37.80 -45.32
N THR A 166 12.44 -37.22 -45.33
CA THR A 166 11.73 -36.87 -46.56
C THR A 166 11.82 -35.36 -46.87
N LEU A 167 11.60 -35.00 -48.14
CA LEU A 167 11.52 -33.60 -48.57
C LEU A 167 10.34 -32.88 -47.88
N SER A 168 9.25 -33.62 -47.62
CA SER A 168 8.10 -33.20 -46.81
C SER A 168 8.54 -32.76 -45.40
N ASP A 169 9.31 -33.59 -44.70
CA ASP A 169 9.78 -33.30 -43.33
C ASP A 169 10.66 -32.05 -43.26
N LYS A 170 11.53 -31.86 -44.25
CA LYS A 170 12.41 -30.68 -44.34
C LYS A 170 11.60 -29.38 -44.49
N ILE A 171 10.53 -29.42 -45.28
CA ILE A 171 9.65 -28.25 -45.48
C ILE A 171 8.84 -27.95 -44.21
N GLU A 172 8.25 -28.97 -43.56
CA GLU A 172 7.50 -28.77 -42.32
C GLU A 172 8.40 -28.27 -41.17
N MET A 173 9.63 -28.78 -41.07
CA MET A 173 10.62 -28.28 -40.11
C MET A 173 10.95 -26.80 -40.35
N THR A 174 11.16 -26.40 -41.61
CA THR A 174 11.48 -25.01 -41.95
C THR A 174 10.33 -24.07 -41.58
N LEU A 175 9.09 -24.47 -41.85
CA LEU A 175 7.89 -23.72 -41.45
C LEU A 175 7.74 -23.65 -39.93
N PHE A 176 8.01 -24.75 -39.22
CA PHE A 176 7.98 -24.80 -37.75
C PHE A 176 8.99 -23.84 -37.12
N VAL A 177 10.24 -23.82 -37.60
CA VAL A 177 11.28 -22.91 -37.11
C VAL A 177 10.90 -21.44 -37.36
N LEU A 178 10.42 -21.11 -38.56
CA LEU A 178 9.97 -19.75 -38.89
C LEU A 178 8.81 -19.29 -37.99
N ARG A 179 7.85 -20.18 -37.74
CA ARG A 179 6.71 -19.93 -36.84
C ARG A 179 7.17 -19.74 -35.40
N TYR A 180 8.05 -20.61 -34.90
CA TYR A 180 8.58 -20.56 -33.53
C TYR A 180 9.35 -19.25 -33.27
N VAL A 181 10.25 -18.86 -34.18
CA VAL A 181 11.02 -17.60 -34.07
C VAL A 181 10.10 -16.40 -34.11
N SER A 182 9.07 -16.41 -34.96
CA SER A 182 8.09 -15.32 -35.07
C SER A 182 7.23 -15.20 -33.81
N CYS A 183 6.76 -16.32 -33.24
CA CYS A 183 6.03 -16.35 -31.97
C CYS A 183 6.89 -15.84 -30.80
N LEU A 184 8.17 -16.23 -30.74
CA LEU A 184 9.12 -15.76 -29.73
C LEU A 184 9.36 -14.25 -29.86
N ALA A 185 9.56 -13.75 -31.09
CA ALA A 185 9.74 -12.33 -31.35
C ALA A 185 8.53 -11.49 -30.92
N ILE A 186 7.31 -11.94 -31.21
CA ILE A 186 6.08 -11.26 -30.78
C ILE A 186 5.95 -11.25 -29.26
N PHE A 187 6.28 -12.35 -28.57
CA PHE A 187 6.25 -12.39 -27.12
C PHE A 187 7.23 -11.37 -26.49
N ILE A 188 8.46 -11.29 -27.01
CA ILE A 188 9.48 -10.32 -26.57
C ILE A 188 9.02 -8.88 -26.83
N PHE A 189 8.47 -8.60 -28.02
CA PHE A 189 7.93 -7.26 -28.33
C PHE A 189 6.71 -6.93 -27.48
N GLY A 190 5.85 -7.91 -27.18
CA GLY A 190 4.69 -7.78 -26.31
C GLY A 190 5.05 -7.30 -24.91
N LEU A 191 6.12 -7.86 -24.32
CA LEU A 191 6.63 -7.45 -23.00
C LEU A 191 7.19 -6.02 -22.98
N ARG A 192 7.75 -5.56 -24.10
CA ARG A 192 8.29 -4.20 -24.24
C ARG A 192 7.22 -3.17 -24.59
N ALA A 193 6.10 -3.60 -25.17
CA ALA A 193 4.96 -2.79 -25.64
C ALA A 193 5.36 -1.51 -26.38
N PRO A 194 6.07 -1.64 -27.51
CA PRO A 194 6.57 -0.49 -28.24
C PRO A 194 5.41 0.39 -28.73
N GLY A 195 5.39 1.66 -28.30
CA GLY A 195 4.45 2.66 -28.82
C GLY A 195 3.25 2.98 -27.91
N ILE A 196 3.17 2.40 -26.71
CA ILE A 196 2.25 2.82 -25.64
C ILE A 196 2.96 3.84 -24.73
N MET A 197 2.24 4.87 -24.30
CA MET A 197 2.78 5.91 -23.40
C MET A 197 3.20 5.28 -22.06
N SER A 198 4.43 5.54 -21.62
CA SER A 198 4.95 5.00 -20.36
C SER A 198 4.29 5.70 -19.17
N THR A 199 4.14 4.99 -18.05
CA THR A 199 3.73 5.57 -16.76
C THR A 199 4.59 6.80 -16.39
N ARG A 200 5.86 6.83 -16.80
CA ARG A 200 6.78 7.95 -16.57
C ARG A 200 6.38 9.21 -17.34
N ASP A 201 5.86 9.05 -18.56
CA ASP A 201 5.41 10.15 -19.42
C ASP A 201 4.05 10.69 -18.95
N TYR A 202 3.19 9.80 -18.42
CA TYR A 202 1.90 10.16 -17.80
C TYR A 202 2.07 11.00 -16.51
N PHE A 203 3.04 10.64 -15.64
CA PHE A 203 3.31 11.40 -14.42
C PHE A 203 4.07 12.72 -14.67
N ASN A 204 4.93 12.78 -15.70
CA ASN A 204 5.62 14.03 -16.07
C ASN A 204 4.66 15.13 -16.54
N LEU A 205 3.46 14.77 -17.04
CA LEU A 205 2.39 15.72 -17.38
C LEU A 205 1.61 16.23 -16.16
N ASN A 206 1.70 15.56 -15.01
CA ASN A 206 0.84 15.81 -13.84
C ASN A 206 1.58 16.19 -12.56
N HIS A 207 2.92 16.25 -12.55
CA HIS A 207 3.67 16.39 -11.30
C HIS A 207 4.85 17.38 -11.41
N SER A 208 4.54 18.65 -11.68
CA SER A 208 5.32 19.76 -11.13
C SER A 208 4.68 20.17 -9.79
N PHE A 209 5.49 20.25 -8.73
CA PHE A 209 5.13 20.45 -7.31
C PHE A 209 4.62 19.22 -6.55
N SER A 210 5.52 18.59 -5.77
CA SER A 210 5.42 18.49 -4.29
C SER A 210 6.28 17.34 -3.77
N SER A 211 7.55 17.62 -3.46
CA SER A 211 8.40 16.73 -2.67
C SER A 211 8.99 17.51 -1.51
N HIS A 212 8.20 17.67 -0.44
CA HIS A 212 8.75 18.08 0.86
C HIS A 212 9.32 16.84 1.54
N HIS A 213 10.65 16.73 1.53
CA HIS A 213 11.36 15.71 2.31
C HIS A 213 11.42 16.14 3.78
N ILE A 214 10.98 15.21 4.61
CA ILE A 214 10.84 15.38 6.05
C ILE A 214 12.05 14.74 6.74
N GLN A 215 12.68 15.56 7.58
CA GLN A 215 13.84 15.27 8.42
C GLN A 215 13.52 14.16 9.44
N SER A 216 14.31 13.09 9.40
CA SER A 216 14.32 11.98 10.37
C SER A 216 15.22 12.33 11.55
N ASP A 217 14.70 13.15 12.46
CA ASP A 217 15.17 13.14 13.83
C ASP A 217 14.20 12.30 14.65
N GLU A 218 14.70 11.28 15.33
CA GLU A 218 14.26 11.05 16.72
C GLU A 218 15.14 10.07 17.49
N ARG A 219 15.34 10.48 18.74
CA ARG A 219 15.91 9.75 19.85
C ARG A 219 15.25 8.38 19.98
N GLU A 220 16.02 7.33 19.76
CA GLU A 220 15.72 6.01 20.29
C GLU A 220 15.89 6.05 21.83
N THR A 221 14.82 6.38 22.53
CA THR A 221 14.71 6.11 23.96
C THR A 221 14.55 4.61 24.19
N ARG A 222 15.63 4.03 24.71
CA ARG A 222 15.72 2.85 25.58
C ARG A 222 14.37 2.21 25.95
N SER A 223 14.10 1.02 25.40
CA SER A 223 13.36 -0.02 26.14
C SER A 223 14.18 -1.32 26.09
N GLN A 224 14.91 -1.59 27.17
CA GLN A 224 15.64 -2.84 27.41
C GLN A 224 14.73 -3.95 27.95
N GLY A 225 13.46 -3.99 27.52
CA GLY A 225 12.51 -5.03 27.91
C GLY A 225 12.27 -5.99 26.76
N SER A 226 12.25 -7.30 27.04
CA SER A 226 11.80 -8.32 26.09
C SER A 226 10.41 -7.96 25.55
N THR A 227 10.36 -7.50 24.30
CA THR A 227 9.16 -7.08 23.55
C THR A 227 8.08 -8.17 23.52
N PHE A 228 8.47 -9.43 23.73
CA PHE A 228 7.58 -10.58 23.69
C PHE A 228 6.84 -10.86 25.00
N ARG A 229 7.30 -10.36 26.16
CA ARG A 229 6.70 -10.72 27.46
C ARG A 229 5.21 -10.34 27.58
N ASN A 230 4.76 -9.36 26.80
CA ASN A 230 3.37 -8.87 26.76
C ASN A 230 2.73 -8.91 25.35
N ALA A 231 3.33 -9.59 24.37
CA ALA A 231 2.85 -9.59 22.98
C ALA A 231 1.41 -10.13 22.85
N TRP A 232 1.06 -11.18 23.60
CA TRP A 232 -0.29 -11.76 23.58
C TRP A 232 -1.36 -10.80 24.13
N ALA A 233 -1.05 -10.08 25.21
CA ALA A 233 -1.95 -9.07 25.76
C ALA A 233 -2.19 -7.93 24.77
N LYS A 234 -1.12 -7.46 24.09
CA LYS A 234 -1.17 -6.43 23.05
C LYS A 234 -1.95 -6.87 21.79
N ILE A 235 -1.84 -8.14 21.40
CA ILE A 235 -2.63 -8.71 20.28
C ILE A 235 -4.11 -8.87 20.69
N LYS A 236 -4.38 -9.25 21.94
CA LYS A 236 -5.76 -9.38 22.45
C LYS A 236 -6.48 -8.03 22.47
N THR A 237 -5.79 -6.93 22.75
CA THR A 237 -6.36 -5.58 22.66
C THR A 237 -6.64 -5.14 21.21
N LEU A 238 -5.93 -5.71 20.23
CA LEU A 238 -6.14 -5.44 18.79
C LEU A 238 -7.26 -6.27 18.15
N ALA A 239 -7.49 -7.48 18.65
CA ALA A 239 -8.52 -8.40 18.15
C ALA A 239 -9.92 -7.74 17.92
N PRO A 240 -10.45 -6.88 18.82
CA PRO A 240 -11.74 -6.23 18.58
C PRO A 240 -11.74 -5.20 17.46
N PHE A 241 -10.59 -4.58 17.12
CA PHE A 241 -10.46 -3.65 16.00
C PHE A 241 -10.31 -4.36 14.65
N LEU A 242 -9.75 -5.57 14.69
CA LEU A 242 -9.55 -6.42 13.52
C LEU A 242 -10.80 -7.11 13.02
N TRP A 243 -11.73 -7.39 13.93
CA TRP A 243 -12.99 -8.01 13.58
C TRP A 243 -13.98 -6.92 13.16
N PRO A 244 -14.36 -6.82 11.87
CA PRO A 244 -15.35 -5.85 11.43
C PRO A 244 -16.72 -6.25 11.94
N LYS A 245 -17.09 -5.79 13.14
CA LYS A 245 -18.38 -6.11 13.78
C LYS A 245 -19.58 -5.55 13.02
N LYS A 246 -19.37 -4.48 12.25
CA LYS A 246 -20.43 -3.72 11.57
C LYS A 246 -20.87 -4.34 10.23
N ASP A 247 -19.98 -5.05 9.52
CA ASP A 247 -20.23 -5.51 8.14
C ASP A 247 -20.09 -7.04 7.99
N CYS A 248 -21.20 -7.73 7.74
CA CYS A 248 -21.22 -9.19 7.52
C CYS A 248 -20.42 -9.63 6.27
N VAL A 249 -20.41 -8.81 5.20
CA VAL A 249 -19.65 -9.10 3.98
C VAL A 249 -18.15 -9.12 4.26
N LEU A 250 -17.66 -8.25 5.15
CA LEU A 250 -16.25 -8.17 5.49
C LEU A 250 -15.83 -9.35 6.38
N GLN A 251 -16.71 -9.81 7.27
CA GLN A 251 -16.50 -11.04 8.06
C GLN A 251 -16.38 -12.28 7.17
N LEU A 252 -17.25 -12.42 6.17
CA LEU A 252 -17.19 -13.53 5.21
C LEU A 252 -15.88 -13.51 4.41
N ARG A 253 -15.38 -12.32 4.03
CA ARG A 253 -14.07 -12.19 3.37
C ARG A 253 -12.91 -12.61 4.27
N VAL A 254 -12.95 -12.29 5.57
CA VAL A 254 -11.95 -12.73 6.55
C VAL A 254 -11.96 -14.25 6.66
N MET A 255 -13.14 -14.86 6.82
CA MET A 255 -13.28 -16.32 6.88
C MET A 255 -12.78 -17.00 5.60
N PHE A 256 -13.10 -16.45 4.44
CA PHE A 256 -12.63 -16.96 3.16
C PHE A 256 -11.11 -16.81 3.00
N CYS A 257 -10.50 -15.74 3.53
CA CYS A 257 -9.04 -15.57 3.58
C CYS A 257 -8.37 -16.68 4.41
N PHE A 258 -8.92 -17.00 5.59
CA PHE A 258 -8.42 -18.11 6.42
C PHE A 258 -8.60 -19.48 5.75
N PHE A 259 -9.72 -19.68 5.05
CA PHE A 259 -9.93 -20.88 4.25
C PHE A 259 -8.87 -21.03 3.14
N LEU A 260 -8.59 -19.97 2.37
CA LEU A 260 -7.55 -19.97 1.34
C LEU A 260 -6.15 -20.22 1.92
N LEU A 261 -5.86 -19.71 3.13
CA LEU A 261 -4.63 -20.02 3.84
C LEU A 261 -4.51 -21.51 4.14
N ALA A 262 -5.56 -22.14 4.68
CA ALA A 262 -5.57 -23.55 5.00
C ALA A 262 -5.39 -24.41 3.72
N CYS A 263 -6.13 -24.10 2.64
CA CYS A 263 -5.96 -24.75 1.35
C CYS A 263 -4.53 -24.63 0.81
N GLY A 264 -3.89 -23.47 0.98
CA GLY A 264 -2.50 -23.25 0.57
C GLY A 264 -1.51 -24.17 1.27
N ARG A 265 -1.69 -24.47 2.56
CA ARG A 265 -0.83 -25.39 3.33
C ARG A 265 -0.97 -26.83 2.84
N VAL A 266 -2.21 -27.24 2.53
CA VAL A 266 -2.48 -28.56 1.96
C VAL A 266 -1.79 -28.71 0.61
N ILE A 267 -1.92 -27.71 -0.27
CA ILE A 267 -1.27 -27.72 -1.59
C ILE A 267 0.26 -27.72 -1.46
N ASN A 268 0.82 -26.98 -0.49
CA ASN A 268 2.25 -27.00 -0.20
C ASN A 268 2.76 -28.42 0.10
N LEU A 269 1.97 -29.26 0.76
CA LEU A 269 2.32 -30.66 1.02
C LEU A 269 2.20 -31.54 -0.23
N TYR A 270 1.14 -31.37 -1.03
CA TYR A 270 0.89 -32.23 -2.20
C TYR A 270 1.89 -32.00 -3.35
N VAL A 271 2.41 -30.80 -3.52
CA VAL A 271 3.37 -30.49 -4.59
C VAL A 271 4.59 -31.44 -4.61
N PRO A 272 5.36 -31.61 -3.53
CA PRO A 272 6.48 -32.56 -3.51
C PRO A 272 6.04 -34.03 -3.57
N ILE A 273 4.84 -34.37 -3.11
CA ILE A 273 4.27 -35.73 -3.21
C ILE A 273 4.03 -36.11 -4.68
N TYR A 274 3.41 -35.23 -5.45
CA TYR A 274 3.20 -35.48 -6.89
C TYR A 274 4.52 -35.51 -7.65
N ASN A 275 5.51 -34.71 -7.24
CA ASN A 275 6.86 -34.80 -7.80
C ASN A 275 7.49 -36.19 -7.57
N LYS A 276 7.31 -36.78 -6.38
CA LYS A 276 7.70 -38.18 -6.10
C LYS A 276 7.00 -39.18 -7.01
N LEU A 277 5.67 -39.05 -7.18
CA LEU A 277 4.89 -39.98 -8.00
C LEU A 277 5.35 -39.96 -9.47
N ILE A 278 5.68 -38.79 -10.00
CA ILE A 278 6.25 -38.65 -11.36
C ILE A 278 7.58 -39.40 -11.45
N VAL A 279 8.50 -39.17 -10.51
CA VAL A 279 9.81 -39.84 -10.52
C VAL A 279 9.68 -41.36 -10.39
N ASN A 280 8.76 -41.83 -9.54
CA ASN A 280 8.51 -43.27 -9.36
C ASN A 280 7.93 -43.91 -10.63
N SER A 281 6.99 -43.25 -11.32
CA SER A 281 6.43 -43.76 -12.58
C SER A 281 7.48 -43.95 -13.70
N LEU A 282 8.55 -43.16 -13.65
CA LEU A 282 9.69 -43.26 -14.56
C LEU A 282 10.72 -44.32 -14.15
N ALA A 283 10.76 -44.67 -12.86
CA ALA A 283 11.69 -45.67 -12.31
C ALA A 283 11.16 -47.10 -12.42
N ASP A 284 9.84 -47.29 -12.53
CA ASP A 284 9.22 -48.60 -12.78
C ASP A 284 9.63 -49.17 -14.15
N THR A 285 9.82 -50.49 -14.26
CA THR A 285 10.13 -51.18 -15.52
C THR A 285 8.95 -52.06 -15.99
N PRO A 286 8.37 -51.81 -17.18
CA PRO A 286 8.67 -50.73 -18.13
C PRO A 286 8.17 -49.36 -17.64
N PRO A 287 8.86 -48.25 -18.01
CA PRO A 287 8.48 -46.92 -17.58
C PRO A 287 7.09 -46.56 -18.10
N LYS A 288 6.20 -46.15 -17.20
CA LYS A 288 4.83 -45.75 -17.54
C LYS A 288 4.78 -44.24 -17.70
N PHE A 289 4.42 -43.79 -18.89
CA PHE A 289 4.20 -42.36 -19.14
C PHE A 289 2.82 -41.93 -18.60
N CYS A 290 2.81 -41.33 -17.42
CA CYS A 290 1.60 -40.84 -16.73
C CYS A 290 1.46 -39.32 -16.87
N TRP A 291 0.79 -38.86 -17.93
CA TRP A 291 0.56 -37.42 -18.20
C TRP A 291 -0.37 -36.75 -17.20
N ASP A 292 -1.29 -37.50 -16.60
CA ASP A 292 -2.23 -37.09 -15.56
C ASP A 292 -1.51 -36.58 -14.31
N LEU A 293 -0.45 -37.27 -13.88
CA LEU A 293 0.38 -36.87 -12.74
C LEU A 293 1.11 -35.55 -13.00
N ILE A 294 1.64 -35.37 -14.22
CA ILE A 294 2.35 -34.14 -14.61
C ILE A 294 1.38 -32.96 -14.65
N LEU A 295 0.20 -33.14 -15.24
CA LEU A 295 -0.82 -32.09 -15.30
C LEU A 295 -1.26 -31.67 -13.89
N THR A 296 -1.48 -32.64 -13.01
CA THR A 296 -1.86 -32.39 -11.61
C THR A 296 -0.76 -31.68 -10.82
N TYR A 297 0.51 -32.08 -11.00
CA TYR A 297 1.66 -31.40 -10.41
C TYR A 297 1.77 -29.95 -10.85
N VAL A 298 1.63 -29.68 -12.16
CA VAL A 298 1.68 -28.31 -12.70
C VAL A 298 0.50 -27.47 -12.18
N ALA A 299 -0.70 -28.05 -12.07
CA ALA A 299 -1.85 -27.37 -11.48
C ALA A 299 -1.61 -27.00 -10.01
N PHE A 300 -1.08 -27.92 -9.20
CA PHE A 300 -0.71 -27.61 -7.81
C PHE A 300 0.41 -26.58 -7.72
N LYS A 301 1.42 -26.63 -8.61
CA LYS A 301 2.46 -25.60 -8.71
C LYS A 301 1.91 -24.24 -9.09
N PHE A 302 0.89 -24.16 -9.94
CA PHE A 302 0.21 -22.90 -10.28
C PHE A 302 -0.59 -22.35 -9.09
N LEU A 303 -1.26 -23.22 -8.34
CA LEU A 303 -1.99 -22.82 -7.12
C LEU A 303 -1.05 -22.36 -6.00
N GLN A 304 0.07 -23.07 -5.80
CA GLN A 304 1.13 -22.74 -4.83
C GLN A 304 1.89 -21.48 -5.22
N GLY A 305 2.27 -21.38 -6.50
CA GLY A 305 3.24 -20.43 -7.02
C GLY A 305 4.62 -21.06 -7.28
N GLY A 306 5.40 -20.47 -8.18
CA GLY A 306 6.76 -20.92 -8.49
C GLY A 306 7.65 -20.81 -7.25
N GLY A 307 8.31 -21.92 -6.88
CA GLY A 307 9.10 -22.08 -5.65
C GLY A 307 10.23 -21.05 -5.42
N THR A 308 10.51 -20.21 -6.42
CA THR A 308 11.51 -19.13 -6.41
C THR A 308 10.87 -17.73 -6.24
N GLY A 309 9.82 -17.62 -5.41
CA GLY A 309 9.19 -16.33 -5.07
C GLY A 309 8.02 -15.88 -5.96
N GLY A 310 7.50 -16.76 -6.82
CA GLY A 310 6.27 -16.49 -7.56
C GLY A 310 5.05 -16.63 -6.64
N MET A 311 4.25 -15.57 -6.49
CA MET A 311 2.99 -15.66 -5.76
C MET A 311 2.01 -16.57 -6.53
N GLY A 312 1.57 -17.68 -5.92
CA GLY A 312 0.56 -18.56 -6.52
C GLY A 312 -0.83 -17.92 -6.60
N LEU A 313 -1.73 -18.54 -7.36
CA LEU A 313 -3.10 -18.03 -7.52
C LEU A 313 -3.79 -17.86 -6.16
N LEU A 314 -3.63 -18.81 -5.25
CA LEU A 314 -4.24 -18.75 -3.92
C LEU A 314 -3.71 -17.60 -3.08
N ASN A 315 -2.38 -17.38 -3.12
CA ASN A 315 -1.78 -16.29 -2.37
C ASN A 315 -2.20 -14.92 -2.93
N ASN A 316 -2.33 -14.78 -4.25
CA ASN A 316 -2.83 -13.56 -4.88
C ASN A 316 -4.30 -13.31 -4.54
N LEU A 317 -5.15 -14.32 -4.68
CA LEU A 317 -6.58 -14.21 -4.36
C LEU A 317 -6.79 -13.80 -2.90
N ARG A 318 -6.03 -14.44 -1.99
CA ARG A 318 -5.99 -14.09 -0.58
C ARG A 318 -5.57 -12.63 -0.36
N SER A 319 -4.48 -12.19 -0.99
CA SER A 319 -4.00 -10.81 -0.89
C SER A 319 -5.04 -9.80 -1.41
N PHE A 320 -5.75 -10.11 -2.51
CA PHE A 320 -6.82 -9.25 -3.02
C PHE A 320 -7.97 -9.07 -2.03
N LEU A 321 -8.38 -10.15 -1.36
CA LEU A 321 -9.40 -10.10 -0.32
C LEU A 321 -8.92 -9.29 0.89
N TRP A 322 -7.64 -9.46 1.25
CA TRP A 322 -7.05 -8.80 2.40
C TRP A 322 -6.93 -7.29 2.24
N ILE A 323 -6.63 -6.77 1.04
CA ILE A 323 -6.52 -5.32 0.80
C ILE A 323 -7.72 -4.55 1.35
N ARG A 324 -8.94 -5.03 1.11
CA ARG A 324 -10.16 -4.36 1.58
C ARG A 324 -10.28 -4.38 3.11
N ILE A 325 -9.81 -5.46 3.76
CA ILE A 325 -9.81 -5.60 5.21
C ILE A 325 -8.80 -4.62 5.81
N THR A 326 -7.57 -4.56 5.28
CA THR A 326 -6.53 -3.60 5.70
C THR A 326 -7.04 -2.16 5.61
N GLN A 327 -7.63 -1.77 4.48
CA GLN A 327 -8.13 -0.41 4.26
C GLN A 327 -9.26 -0.04 5.24
N TYR A 328 -10.14 -1.00 5.57
CA TYR A 328 -11.16 -0.78 6.58
C TYR A 328 -10.54 -0.56 7.98
N THR A 329 -9.60 -1.42 8.37
CA THR A 329 -8.93 -1.36 9.67
C THR A 329 -8.14 -0.06 9.83
N THR A 330 -7.35 0.33 8.83
CA THR A 330 -6.61 1.61 8.81
C THR A 330 -7.54 2.78 9.08
N ARG A 331 -8.64 2.88 8.30
CA ARG A 331 -9.60 3.98 8.42
C ARG A 331 -10.22 4.05 9.81
N GLU A 332 -10.69 2.94 10.36
CA GLU A 332 -11.37 2.95 11.66
C GLU A 332 -10.40 3.35 12.79
N VAL A 333 -9.16 2.85 12.75
CA VAL A 333 -8.12 3.16 13.74
C VAL A 333 -7.66 4.63 13.63
N GLU A 334 -7.37 5.12 12.42
CA GLU A 334 -6.99 6.51 12.19
C GLU A 334 -8.09 7.49 12.60
N VAL A 335 -9.34 7.23 12.24
CA VAL A 335 -10.47 8.10 12.59
C VAL A 335 -10.69 8.14 14.11
N GLU A 336 -10.56 7.01 14.80
CA GLU A 336 -10.68 6.96 16.26
C GLU A 336 -9.52 7.69 16.96
N LEU A 337 -8.28 7.47 16.51
CA LEU A 337 -7.11 8.19 17.03
C LEU A 337 -7.22 9.70 16.77
N PHE A 338 -7.61 10.10 15.57
CA PHE A 338 -7.79 11.50 15.21
C PHE A 338 -8.89 12.17 16.05
N ARG A 339 -10.01 11.46 16.28
CA ARG A 339 -11.07 11.91 17.20
C ARG A 339 -10.56 12.07 18.62
N HIS A 340 -9.78 11.11 19.12
CA HIS A 340 -9.19 11.17 20.46
C HIS A 340 -8.21 12.34 20.59
N LEU A 341 -7.30 12.51 19.62
CA LEU A 341 -6.35 13.62 19.55
C LEU A 341 -7.04 14.98 19.63
N HIS A 342 -8.13 15.19 18.87
CA HIS A 342 -8.91 16.42 18.93
C HIS A 342 -9.59 16.68 20.28
N SER A 343 -9.75 15.64 21.10
CA SER A 343 -10.39 15.74 22.41
C SER A 343 -9.41 15.97 23.56
N LEU A 344 -8.10 15.97 23.30
CA LEU A 344 -7.06 16.28 24.27
C LEU A 344 -6.99 17.80 24.55
N SER A 345 -6.32 18.15 25.65
CA SER A 345 -6.29 19.55 26.12
C SER A 345 -5.40 20.43 25.25
N LEU A 346 -5.65 21.74 25.27
CA LEU A 346 -4.81 22.72 24.57
C LEU A 346 -3.35 22.67 25.07
N ARG A 347 -3.15 22.42 26.37
CA ARG A 347 -1.81 22.28 26.96
C ARG A 347 -1.02 21.17 26.30
N TRP A 348 -1.67 20.04 26.08
CA TRP A 348 -1.09 18.86 25.45
C TRP A 348 -0.64 19.15 24.02
N HIS A 349 -1.44 19.89 23.26
CA HIS A 349 -1.09 20.29 21.89
C HIS A 349 0.03 21.33 21.83
N LEU A 350 0.11 22.25 22.79
CA LEU A 350 1.15 23.29 22.81
C LEU A 350 2.53 22.77 23.28
N SER A 351 2.58 21.68 24.05
CA SER A 351 3.82 21.10 24.56
C SER A 351 4.50 20.13 23.59
N ARG A 352 3.78 19.66 22.57
CA ARG A 352 4.25 18.65 21.61
C ARG A 352 4.30 19.21 20.20
N LYS A 353 5.22 18.69 19.38
CA LYS A 353 5.29 19.04 17.96
C LYS A 353 4.20 18.26 17.21
N THR A 354 3.26 18.95 16.56
CA THR A 354 2.16 18.28 15.83
C THR A 354 2.64 17.27 14.79
N GLY A 355 3.76 17.56 14.11
CA GLY A 355 4.35 16.64 13.13
C GLY A 355 4.86 15.34 13.75
N GLU A 356 5.37 15.35 14.98
CA GLU A 356 5.79 14.16 15.71
C GLU A 356 4.58 13.28 16.08
N VAL A 357 3.52 13.92 16.60
CA VAL A 357 2.25 13.24 16.95
C VAL A 357 1.62 12.55 15.74
N LEU A 358 1.53 13.25 14.61
CA LEU A 358 0.99 12.68 13.36
C LEU A 358 1.84 11.50 12.88
N ARG A 359 3.17 11.59 12.95
CA ARG A 359 4.04 10.45 12.62
C ARG A 359 3.84 9.26 13.55
N VAL A 360 3.57 9.47 14.84
CA VAL A 360 3.26 8.37 15.78
C VAL A 360 1.93 7.71 15.40
N MET A 361 0.93 8.49 15.00
CA MET A 361 -0.36 7.98 14.52
C MET A 361 -0.20 7.17 13.22
N ASP A 362 0.49 7.72 12.22
CA ASP A 362 0.70 7.08 10.91
C ASP A 362 1.51 5.78 11.06
N ARG A 363 2.67 5.86 11.75
CA ARG A 363 3.51 4.69 12.02
C ARG A 363 2.79 3.63 12.84
N GLY A 364 2.01 4.05 13.85
CA GLY A 364 1.24 3.14 14.69
C GLY A 364 0.20 2.35 13.88
N THR A 365 -0.54 3.04 13.01
CA THR A 365 -1.58 2.41 12.17
C THR A 365 -0.98 1.46 11.14
N ASP A 366 0.09 1.89 10.45
CA ASP A 366 0.83 1.03 9.53
C ASP A 366 1.43 -0.19 10.23
N SER A 367 1.94 0.00 11.45
CA SER A 367 2.54 -1.06 12.25
C SER A 367 1.53 -2.15 12.61
N ILE A 368 0.29 -1.78 12.92
CA ILE A 368 -0.79 -2.74 13.18
C ILE A 368 -1.00 -3.63 11.95
N ASN A 369 -1.21 -3.02 10.77
CA ASN A 369 -1.44 -3.76 9.54
C ASN A 369 -0.27 -4.67 9.17
N ASN A 370 0.96 -4.16 9.28
CA ASN A 370 2.17 -4.92 8.98
C ASN A 370 2.37 -6.08 9.95
N LEU A 371 2.16 -5.86 11.24
CA LEU A 371 2.25 -6.90 12.27
C LEU A 371 1.27 -8.04 11.97
N LEU A 372 0.04 -7.71 11.59
CA LEU A 372 -0.96 -8.70 11.23
C LEU A 372 -0.61 -9.48 9.97
N ASN A 373 -0.12 -8.78 8.94
CA ASN A 373 0.37 -9.42 7.73
C ASN A 373 1.48 -10.43 8.05
N TYR A 374 2.48 -10.04 8.85
CA TYR A 374 3.60 -10.91 9.18
C TYR A 374 3.19 -12.11 10.04
N ILE A 375 2.33 -11.91 11.05
CA ILE A 375 1.89 -13.00 11.92
C ILE A 375 0.98 -13.98 11.15
N LEU A 376 -0.08 -13.49 10.51
CA LEU A 376 -1.10 -14.34 9.88
C LEU A 376 -0.65 -14.99 8.58
N PHE A 377 0.21 -14.32 7.80
CA PHE A 377 0.55 -14.77 6.44
C PHE A 377 1.97 -15.29 6.26
N SER A 378 2.87 -15.00 7.20
CA SER A 378 4.24 -15.50 7.16
C SER A 378 4.52 -16.45 8.32
N ILE A 379 4.44 -15.98 9.57
CA ILE A 379 4.93 -16.76 10.73
C ILE A 379 4.04 -17.95 11.04
N VAL A 380 2.74 -17.75 11.27
CA VAL A 380 1.82 -18.84 11.61
C VAL A 380 1.83 -19.91 10.50
N PRO A 381 1.70 -19.55 9.20
CA PRO A 381 1.90 -20.47 8.10
C PRO A 381 3.22 -21.24 8.12
N THR A 382 4.34 -20.58 8.38
CA THR A 382 5.66 -21.23 8.37
C THR A 382 5.78 -22.24 9.51
N ILE A 383 5.31 -21.90 10.71
CA ILE A 383 5.28 -22.83 11.86
C ILE A 383 4.38 -24.03 11.55
N VAL A 384 3.20 -23.78 10.97
CA VAL A 384 2.26 -24.85 10.57
C VAL A 384 2.87 -25.73 9.47
N ASP A 385 3.51 -25.15 8.46
CA ASP A 385 4.19 -25.89 7.39
C ASP A 385 5.33 -26.77 7.94
N ILE A 386 6.11 -26.27 8.91
CA ILE A 386 7.14 -27.06 9.62
C ILE A 386 6.51 -28.22 10.40
N LEU A 387 5.44 -27.97 11.15
CA LEU A 387 4.74 -29.02 11.92
C LEU A 387 4.16 -30.10 11.00
N ILE A 388 3.47 -29.69 9.93
CA ILE A 388 2.94 -30.60 8.91
C ILE A 388 4.07 -31.42 8.30
N ALA A 389 5.20 -30.80 7.95
CA ALA A 389 6.34 -31.52 7.37
C ALA A 389 6.91 -32.56 8.33
N VAL A 390 7.13 -32.21 9.61
CA VAL A 390 7.66 -33.15 10.61
C VAL A 390 6.69 -34.32 10.78
N ILE A 391 5.39 -34.06 10.95
CA ILE A 391 4.37 -35.12 11.08
C ILE A 391 4.35 -36.01 9.82
N TYR A 392 4.45 -35.42 8.64
CA TYR A 392 4.48 -36.15 7.37
C TYR A 392 5.73 -37.04 7.24
N PHE A 393 6.93 -36.53 7.56
CA PHE A 393 8.16 -37.33 7.49
C PHE A 393 8.20 -38.44 8.54
N VAL A 394 7.68 -38.21 9.76
CA VAL A 394 7.59 -39.26 10.78
C VAL A 394 6.63 -40.38 10.36
N SER A 395 5.48 -40.03 9.75
CA SER A 395 4.46 -41.01 9.35
C SER A 395 4.76 -41.74 8.05
N SER A 396 5.33 -41.06 7.05
CA SER A 396 5.56 -41.63 5.71
C SER A 396 6.94 -42.28 5.53
N PHE A 397 7.94 -41.87 6.32
CA PHE A 397 9.29 -42.42 6.27
C PHE A 397 9.63 -43.13 7.59
N ASN A 398 10.33 -42.44 8.48
CA ASN A 398 10.80 -42.92 9.77
C ASN A 398 11.02 -41.72 10.70
N GLY A 399 10.94 -41.93 12.01
CA GLY A 399 11.16 -40.91 13.03
C GLY A 399 12.50 -40.17 12.89
N TRP A 400 13.54 -40.83 12.37
CA TRP A 400 14.85 -40.22 12.11
C TRP A 400 14.81 -39.08 11.09
N PHE A 401 14.01 -39.19 10.02
CA PHE A 401 13.86 -38.09 9.05
C PHE A 401 13.15 -36.90 9.67
N GLY A 402 12.09 -37.15 10.44
CA GLY A 402 11.41 -36.11 11.21
C GLY A 402 12.34 -35.40 12.19
N LEU A 403 13.22 -36.14 12.88
CA LEU A 403 14.21 -35.59 13.80
C LEU A 403 15.25 -34.71 13.08
N ILE A 404 15.77 -35.15 11.92
CA ILE A 404 16.72 -34.37 11.10
C ILE A 404 16.06 -33.05 10.69
N VAL A 405 14.87 -33.11 10.09
CA VAL A 405 14.14 -31.90 9.65
C VAL A 405 13.86 -30.97 10.83
N PHE A 406 13.33 -31.49 11.94
CA PHE A 406 13.06 -30.70 13.14
C PHE A 406 14.32 -30.03 13.69
N THR A 407 15.42 -30.78 13.80
CA THR A 407 16.70 -30.26 14.32
C THR A 407 17.29 -29.21 13.40
N THR A 408 17.30 -29.44 12.08
CA THR A 408 17.78 -28.45 11.11
C THR A 408 16.96 -27.16 11.15
N MET A 409 15.63 -27.26 11.21
CA MET A 409 14.76 -26.08 11.25
C MET A 409 14.87 -25.32 12.57
N LEU A 410 14.96 -26.03 13.70
CA LEU A 410 15.16 -25.41 15.01
C LEU A 410 16.50 -24.69 15.08
N LEU A 411 17.58 -25.34 14.64
CA LEU A 411 18.92 -24.76 14.62
C LEU A 411 18.98 -23.54 13.69
N TYR A 412 18.33 -23.63 12.51
CA TYR A 412 18.20 -22.51 11.58
C TYR A 412 17.53 -21.29 12.24
N ILE A 413 16.37 -21.48 12.86
CA ILE A 413 15.62 -20.39 13.51
C ILE A 413 16.44 -19.79 14.65
N ALA A 414 17.03 -20.63 15.51
CA ALA A 414 17.84 -20.18 16.64
C ALA A 414 19.07 -19.37 16.19
N ALA A 415 19.85 -19.90 15.23
CA ALA A 415 21.01 -19.22 14.68
C ALA A 415 20.62 -17.88 14.03
N THR A 416 19.50 -17.86 13.29
CA THR A 416 18.98 -16.65 12.65
C THR A 416 18.64 -15.58 13.67
N ILE A 417 17.92 -15.91 14.74
CA ILE A 417 17.52 -14.94 15.77
C ILE A 417 18.77 -14.41 16.49
N MET A 418 19.66 -15.28 16.96
CA MET A 418 20.86 -14.88 17.70
C MET A 418 21.77 -13.94 16.90
N ILE A 419 22.02 -14.26 15.63
CA ILE A 419 22.89 -13.43 14.77
C ILE A 419 22.18 -12.15 14.36
N THR A 420 20.87 -12.20 14.11
CA THR A 420 20.10 -11.00 13.79
C THR A 420 20.13 -10.00 14.94
N GLU A 421 19.98 -10.47 16.17
CA GLU A 421 20.08 -9.62 17.38
C GLU A 421 21.48 -9.03 17.52
N TRP A 422 22.53 -9.84 17.38
CA TRP A 422 23.92 -9.35 17.40
C TRP A 422 24.22 -8.34 16.29
N ARG A 423 23.70 -8.56 15.08
CA ARG A 423 23.91 -7.69 13.91
C ARG A 423 23.19 -6.35 14.04
N THR A 424 22.11 -6.29 14.83
CA THR A 424 21.27 -5.09 14.96
C THR A 424 22.08 -3.87 15.42
N LYS A 425 23.15 -4.05 16.21
CA LYS A 425 24.06 -2.96 16.60
C LYS A 425 24.79 -2.30 15.41
N PHE A 426 25.20 -3.07 14.41
CA PHE A 426 25.88 -2.54 13.21
C PHE A 426 24.89 -1.81 12.31
N GLN A 427 23.67 -2.35 12.20
CA GLN A 427 22.62 -1.67 11.45
C GLN A 427 22.22 -0.34 12.10
N ARG A 428 22.21 -0.28 13.44
CA ARG A 428 22.01 0.96 14.18
C ARG A 428 23.11 1.98 13.91
N SER A 429 24.38 1.55 13.95
CA SER A 429 25.54 2.40 13.65
C SER A 429 25.47 2.98 12.22
N MET A 430 25.14 2.13 11.24
CA MET A 430 24.90 2.54 9.85
C MET A 430 23.78 3.58 9.74
N ASN A 431 22.64 3.38 10.40
CA ASN A 431 21.53 4.34 10.39
C ASN A 431 21.91 5.69 11.01
N LEU A 432 22.73 5.71 12.06
CA LEU A 432 23.21 6.95 12.67
C LEU A 432 24.15 7.72 11.73
N ALA A 433 25.06 7.02 11.04
CA ALA A 433 25.94 7.63 10.04
C ALA A 433 25.16 8.16 8.82
N ASP A 434 24.15 7.42 8.35
CA ASP A 434 23.23 7.85 7.28
C ASP A 434 22.49 9.14 7.65
N ASN A 435 21.94 9.20 8.87
CA ASN A 435 21.27 10.39 9.38
C ASN A 435 22.22 11.59 9.49
N ALA A 436 23.46 11.39 9.99
CA ALA A 436 24.45 12.45 10.09
C ALA A 436 24.83 13.01 8.71
N GLN A 437 25.04 12.15 7.71
CA GLN A 437 25.32 12.54 6.33
C GLN A 437 24.16 13.33 5.71
N LYS A 438 22.91 12.86 5.89
CA LYS A 438 21.71 13.57 5.42
C LYS A 438 21.54 14.92 6.10
N ALA A 439 21.67 14.96 7.43
CA ALA A 439 21.56 16.20 8.20
C ALA A 439 22.56 17.25 7.71
N ARG A 440 23.81 16.85 7.43
CA ARG A 440 24.83 17.76 6.88
C ARG A 440 24.44 18.34 5.52
N SER A 441 23.91 17.50 4.61
CA SER A 441 23.46 17.98 3.30
C SER A 441 22.30 18.97 3.39
N VAL A 442 21.36 18.73 4.30
CA VAL A 442 20.19 19.60 4.50
C VAL A 442 20.61 20.93 5.10
N ASP A 443 21.49 20.92 6.11
CA ASP A 443 21.96 22.14 6.76
C ASP A 443 22.71 23.06 5.79
N SER A 444 23.57 22.49 4.93
CA SER A 444 24.27 23.23 3.87
C SER A 444 23.31 23.86 2.85
N LEU A 445 22.27 23.12 2.43
CA LEU A 445 21.30 23.61 1.43
C LEU A 445 20.27 24.60 2.00
N LEU A 446 19.88 24.47 3.27
CA LEU A 446 19.00 25.44 3.94
C LEU A 446 19.72 26.77 4.15
N ASN A 447 21.02 26.71 4.44
CA ASN A 447 21.86 27.89 4.64
C ASN A 447 22.69 28.23 3.40
N PHE A 448 22.17 27.93 2.21
CA PHE A 448 22.89 28.13 0.94
C PHE A 448 23.35 29.57 0.73
N GLU A 449 22.55 30.56 1.15
CA GLU A 449 22.93 31.97 1.09
C GLU A 449 24.20 32.24 1.90
N THR A 450 24.29 31.72 3.12
CA THR A 450 25.48 31.83 3.98
C THR A 450 26.69 31.19 3.33
N VAL A 451 26.56 29.97 2.79
CA VAL A 451 27.66 29.28 2.11
C VAL A 451 28.18 30.14 0.93
N LYS A 452 27.28 30.75 0.17
CA LYS A 452 27.64 31.65 -0.94
C LYS A 452 28.24 32.99 -0.49
N TYR A 453 27.75 33.58 0.60
CA TYR A 453 28.30 34.83 1.13
C TYR A 453 29.76 34.70 1.55
N TYR A 454 30.15 33.54 2.06
CA TYR A 454 31.50 33.28 2.55
C TYR A 454 32.40 32.49 1.57
N GLY A 455 31.89 32.09 0.39
CA GLY A 455 32.66 31.32 -0.60
C GLY A 455 33.14 29.97 -0.07
N ALA A 456 32.33 29.31 0.78
CA ALA A 456 32.69 28.10 1.51
C ALA A 456 32.23 26.80 0.81
N GLU A 457 31.98 26.82 -0.49
CA GLU A 457 31.41 25.68 -1.21
C GLU A 457 32.31 24.44 -1.15
N ASP A 458 33.60 24.58 -1.45
CA ASP A 458 34.54 23.44 -1.46
C ASP A 458 34.72 22.84 -0.07
N TYR A 459 34.65 23.68 0.98
CA TYR A 459 34.72 23.24 2.36
C TYR A 459 33.50 22.37 2.73
N GLU A 460 32.29 22.82 2.41
CA GLU A 460 31.08 22.02 2.67
C GLU A 460 31.05 20.72 1.85
N VAL A 461 31.58 20.74 0.62
CA VAL A 461 31.74 19.52 -0.19
C VAL A 461 32.69 18.53 0.47
N GLU A 462 33.81 18.98 1.05
CA GLU A 462 34.75 18.10 1.76
C GLU A 462 34.15 17.53 3.05
N CYS A 463 33.50 18.36 3.87
CA CYS A 463 32.80 17.89 5.07
C CYS A 463 31.71 16.85 4.72
N TYR A 464 31.01 17.06 3.62
CA TYR A 464 30.03 16.10 3.13
C TYR A 464 30.69 14.81 2.62
N ARG A 465 31.83 14.89 1.95
CA ARG A 465 32.63 13.72 1.54
C ARG A 465 33.07 12.89 2.75
N GLU A 466 33.58 13.51 3.80
CA GLU A 466 33.96 12.82 5.04
C GLU A 466 32.76 12.10 5.68
N ALA A 467 31.60 12.75 5.72
CA ALA A 467 30.37 12.13 6.22
C ALA A 467 29.96 10.90 5.38
N ILE A 468 30.10 10.96 4.05
CA ILE A 468 29.87 9.82 3.15
C ILE A 468 30.87 8.69 3.44
N LEU A 469 32.16 9.00 3.59
CA LEU A 469 33.17 7.98 3.87
C LEU A 469 32.89 7.25 5.19
N ASN A 470 32.52 7.98 6.24
CA ASN A 470 32.12 7.38 7.51
C ASN A 470 30.89 6.47 7.33
N TYR A 471 29.85 6.94 6.62
CA TYR A 471 28.69 6.13 6.28
C TYR A 471 29.06 4.84 5.53
N GLN A 472 29.93 4.92 4.51
CA GLN A 472 30.38 3.76 3.74
C GLN A 472 31.08 2.71 4.61
N THR A 473 31.88 3.13 5.60
CA THR A 473 32.55 2.17 6.51
C THR A 473 31.56 1.44 7.41
N GLU A 474 30.53 2.12 7.90
CA GLU A 474 29.48 1.51 8.73
C GLU A 474 28.51 0.65 7.90
N GLU A 475 28.19 1.09 6.68
CA GLU A 475 27.43 0.32 5.70
C GLU A 475 28.13 -1.00 5.35
N TRP A 476 29.43 -0.96 5.08
CA TRP A 476 30.22 -2.15 4.78
C TRP A 476 30.16 -3.19 5.91
N LYS A 477 30.30 -2.77 7.18
CA LYS A 477 30.14 -3.65 8.34
C LYS A 477 28.73 -4.25 8.41
N ALA A 478 27.70 -3.44 8.14
CA ALA A 478 26.32 -3.92 8.13
C ALA A 478 26.07 -4.92 6.98
N LEU A 479 26.64 -4.72 5.80
CA LEU A 479 26.49 -5.62 4.65
C LEU A 479 27.25 -6.94 4.85
N ILE A 480 28.49 -6.90 5.35
CA ILE A 480 29.26 -8.12 5.64
C ILE A 480 28.56 -8.99 6.67
N THR A 481 28.07 -8.39 7.74
CA THR A 481 27.35 -9.15 8.79
C THR A 481 26.06 -9.79 8.26
N LEU A 482 25.41 -9.21 7.23
CA LEU A 482 24.28 -9.84 6.55
C LEU A 482 24.73 -11.05 5.72
N ASN A 483 25.84 -10.92 4.99
CA ASN A 483 26.39 -12.03 4.21
C ASN A 483 26.88 -13.17 5.09
N ILE A 484 27.47 -12.89 6.26
CA ILE A 484 27.83 -13.91 7.25
C ILE A 484 26.59 -14.70 7.71
N LEU A 485 25.48 -14.01 8.01
CA LEU A 485 24.21 -14.65 8.35
C LEU A 485 23.74 -15.57 7.22
N ASN A 486 23.70 -15.07 5.98
CA ASN A 486 23.27 -15.85 4.82
C ASN A 486 24.16 -17.08 4.59
N THR A 487 25.47 -16.95 4.76
CA THR A 487 26.43 -18.05 4.62
C THR A 487 26.22 -19.10 5.71
N LEU A 488 26.06 -18.70 6.98
CA LEU A 488 25.81 -19.67 8.06
C LEU A 488 24.48 -20.41 7.85
N GLN A 489 23.44 -19.67 7.48
CA GLN A 489 22.13 -20.23 7.13
C GLN A 489 22.24 -21.26 6.01
N ASN A 490 23.01 -20.96 4.96
CA ASN A 490 23.26 -21.89 3.86
C ASN A 490 24.01 -23.14 4.34
N ILE A 491 25.03 -23.00 5.20
CA ILE A 491 25.76 -24.14 5.79
C ILE A 491 24.81 -25.05 6.59
N ILE A 492 23.90 -24.48 7.40
CA ILE A 492 22.93 -25.26 8.19
C ILE A 492 21.99 -26.04 7.28
N VAL A 493 21.45 -25.39 6.24
CA VAL A 493 20.51 -26.01 5.28
C VAL A 493 21.22 -27.09 4.46
N CYS A 494 22.40 -26.81 3.93
CA CYS A 494 23.19 -27.79 3.19
C CYS A 494 23.62 -28.96 4.08
N GLY A 495 23.94 -28.72 5.36
CA GLY A 495 24.25 -29.77 6.33
C GLY A 495 23.05 -30.68 6.61
N GLY A 496 21.86 -30.10 6.82
CA GLY A 496 20.62 -30.87 6.98
C GLY A 496 20.23 -31.65 5.72
N LEU A 497 20.37 -31.03 4.55
CA LEU A 497 20.15 -31.67 3.26
C LEU A 497 21.15 -32.82 3.05
N LEU A 498 22.44 -32.63 3.34
CA LEU A 498 23.48 -33.66 3.23
C LEU A 498 23.17 -34.85 4.14
N ALA A 499 22.90 -34.61 5.43
CA ALA A 499 22.62 -35.65 6.40
C ALA A 499 21.39 -36.49 6.01
N GLY A 500 20.29 -35.84 5.67
CA GLY A 500 19.08 -36.55 5.27
C GLY A 500 19.18 -37.19 3.89
N SER A 501 19.91 -36.58 2.94
CA SER A 501 20.17 -37.19 1.62
C SER A 501 20.99 -38.46 1.74
N LEU A 502 22.06 -38.46 2.55
CA LEU A 502 22.87 -39.65 2.80
C LEU A 502 22.04 -40.78 3.44
N LEU A 503 21.18 -40.44 4.41
CA LEU A 503 20.28 -41.42 5.03
C LEU A 503 19.27 -41.98 4.01
N CYS A 504 18.66 -41.12 3.19
CA CYS A 504 17.70 -41.51 2.16
C CYS A 504 18.35 -42.43 1.12
N VAL A 505 19.51 -42.04 0.59
CA VAL A 505 20.24 -42.83 -0.41
C VAL A 505 20.70 -44.17 0.18
N HIS A 506 21.17 -44.20 1.42
CA HIS A 506 21.54 -45.44 2.09
C HIS A 506 20.34 -46.40 2.22
N MET A 507 19.18 -45.92 2.66
CA MET A 507 17.97 -46.74 2.78
C MET A 507 17.42 -47.21 1.43
N VAL A 508 17.52 -46.39 0.38
CA VAL A 508 17.16 -46.77 -1.00
C VAL A 508 18.11 -47.85 -1.52
N ALA A 509 19.43 -47.69 -1.33
CA ALA A 509 20.45 -48.64 -1.76
C ALA A 509 20.39 -49.97 -0.99
N SER A 510 19.98 -49.94 0.29
CA SER A 510 19.78 -51.12 1.13
C SER A 510 18.40 -51.77 0.96
N HIS A 511 17.60 -51.35 -0.03
CA HIS A 511 16.26 -51.88 -0.33
C HIS A 511 15.28 -51.86 0.86
N GLN A 512 15.36 -50.86 1.74
CA GLN A 512 14.49 -50.72 2.91
C GLN A 512 13.14 -50.03 2.60
N GLY A 513 12.51 -50.36 1.46
CA GLY A 513 11.17 -49.89 1.10
C GLY A 513 11.05 -48.43 0.62
N LEU A 514 12.15 -47.68 0.51
CA LEU A 514 12.17 -46.33 -0.08
C LEU A 514 12.50 -46.38 -1.57
N THR A 515 11.89 -45.47 -2.32
CA THR A 515 11.99 -45.36 -3.78
C THR A 515 12.85 -44.17 -4.22
N VAL A 516 13.28 -44.13 -5.48
CA VAL A 516 14.06 -42.99 -6.01
C VAL A 516 13.28 -41.66 -5.92
N GLY A 517 11.96 -41.69 -6.06
CA GLY A 517 11.11 -40.51 -5.88
C GLY A 517 11.04 -40.00 -4.44
N ASP A 518 11.30 -40.85 -3.45
CA ASP A 518 11.36 -40.42 -2.03
C ASP A 518 12.51 -39.46 -1.77
N TYR A 519 13.65 -39.66 -2.42
CA TYR A 519 14.78 -38.72 -2.36
C TYR A 519 14.40 -37.35 -2.95
N VAL A 520 13.70 -37.34 -4.09
CA VAL A 520 13.27 -36.10 -4.74
C VAL A 520 12.22 -35.38 -3.89
N LEU A 521 11.31 -36.11 -3.24
CA LEU A 521 10.38 -35.54 -2.25
C LEU A 521 11.15 -34.86 -1.13
N PHE A 522 12.09 -35.58 -0.51
CA PHE A 522 12.87 -35.06 0.62
C PHE A 522 13.63 -33.78 0.25
N SER A 523 14.37 -33.80 -0.85
CA SER A 523 15.16 -32.66 -1.33
C SER A 523 14.28 -31.45 -1.66
N SER A 524 13.21 -31.66 -2.43
CA SER A 524 12.31 -30.57 -2.83
C SER A 524 11.52 -29.98 -1.66
N TYR A 525 11.09 -30.81 -0.70
CA TYR A 525 10.31 -30.34 0.44
C TYR A 525 11.17 -29.57 1.44
N ILE A 526 12.42 -29.99 1.72
CA ILE A 526 13.34 -29.21 2.56
C ILE A 526 13.60 -27.82 1.98
N ILE A 527 13.89 -27.73 0.68
CA ILE A 527 14.12 -26.44 0.01
C ILE A 527 12.86 -25.55 0.14
N GLN A 528 11.67 -26.14 -0.05
CA GLN A 528 10.41 -25.42 0.08
C GLN A 528 10.18 -24.85 1.50
N LEU A 529 10.56 -25.59 2.55
CA LEU A 529 10.48 -25.12 3.94
C LEU A 529 11.48 -24.00 4.24
N TYR A 530 12.63 -24.00 3.56
CA TYR A 530 13.68 -22.99 3.74
C TYR A 530 13.33 -21.61 3.16
N VAL A 531 12.64 -21.54 2.01
CA VAL A 531 12.32 -20.27 1.35
C VAL A 531 11.65 -19.23 2.27
N PRO A 532 10.56 -19.54 3.01
CA PRO A 532 9.96 -18.57 3.93
C PRO A 532 10.84 -18.25 5.15
N LEU A 533 11.71 -19.18 5.55
CA LEU A 533 12.61 -19.01 6.70
C LEU A 533 13.71 -17.96 6.44
N ASN A 534 14.15 -17.77 5.19
CA ASN A 534 15.11 -16.72 4.84
C ASN A 534 14.61 -15.31 5.20
N TRP A 535 13.29 -15.10 5.06
CA TRP A 535 12.65 -13.83 5.40
C TRP A 535 12.36 -13.67 6.90
N PHE A 536 12.51 -14.74 7.69
CA PHE A 536 12.15 -14.77 9.11
C PHE A 536 12.96 -13.77 9.94
N GLY A 537 14.26 -13.63 9.68
CA GLY A 537 15.10 -12.63 10.38
C GLY A 537 14.67 -11.18 10.11
N THR A 538 14.15 -10.91 8.90
CA THR A 538 13.57 -9.61 8.56
C THR A 538 12.23 -9.41 9.24
N TYR A 539 11.35 -10.42 9.25
CA TYR A 539 10.07 -10.36 9.95
C TYR A 539 10.24 -10.16 11.46
N TYR A 540 11.20 -10.84 12.09
CA TYR A 540 11.49 -10.69 13.51
C TYR A 540 11.75 -9.23 13.89
N ARG A 541 12.65 -8.56 13.17
CA ARG A 541 12.97 -7.14 13.41
C ARG A 541 11.82 -6.21 13.07
N ALA A 542 11.13 -6.48 11.96
CA ALA A 542 9.96 -5.69 11.56
C ALA A 542 8.84 -5.77 12.62
N ILE A 543 8.65 -6.94 13.23
CA ILE A 543 7.69 -7.14 14.32
C ILE A 543 8.11 -6.38 15.57
N GLN A 544 9.38 -6.44 15.97
CA GLN A 544 9.88 -5.64 17.10
C GLN A 544 9.63 -4.15 16.90
N LYS A 545 9.97 -3.62 15.71
CA LYS A 545 9.70 -2.22 15.35
C LYS A 545 8.21 -1.91 15.42
N ASN A 546 7.38 -2.72 14.75
CA ASN A 546 5.94 -2.50 14.72
C ASN A 546 5.32 -2.55 16.13
N PHE A 547 5.84 -3.39 17.04
CA PHE A 547 5.40 -3.41 18.43
C PHE A 547 5.71 -2.12 19.17
N VAL A 548 6.88 -1.51 18.94
CA VAL A 548 7.28 -0.24 19.56
C VAL A 548 6.45 0.92 19.00
N ASP A 549 6.33 1.02 17.68
CA ASP A 549 5.54 2.07 17.02
C ASP A 549 4.06 1.99 17.44
N MET A 550 3.52 0.77 17.55
CA MET A 550 2.17 0.54 18.06
C MET A 550 2.02 0.86 19.56
N GLU A 551 3.04 0.60 20.38
CA GLU A 551 3.01 0.95 21.81
C GLU A 551 2.96 2.47 22.00
N ASN A 552 3.77 3.22 21.25
CA ASN A 552 3.73 4.69 21.26
C ASN A 552 2.34 5.22 20.86
N MET A 553 1.71 4.61 19.87
CA MET A 553 0.35 4.95 19.43
C MET A 553 -0.71 4.60 20.50
N PHE A 554 -0.56 3.48 21.21
CA PHE A 554 -1.46 3.15 22.31
C PHE A 554 -1.25 4.04 23.53
N ASP A 555 -0.02 4.45 23.82
CA ASP A 555 0.25 5.40 24.89
C ASP A 555 -0.37 6.77 24.58
N LEU A 556 -0.39 7.16 23.30
CA LEU A 556 -1.13 8.33 22.84
C LEU A 556 -2.64 8.20 23.06
N LEU A 557 -3.22 7.01 22.84
CA LEU A 557 -4.65 6.74 23.05
C LEU A 557 -5.03 6.65 24.55
N LYS A 558 -4.06 6.35 25.42
CA LYS A 558 -4.26 6.31 26.88
C LYS A 558 -4.17 7.69 27.53
N GLU A 559 -3.73 8.72 26.82
CA GLU A 559 -3.60 10.04 27.41
C GLU A 559 -4.98 10.54 27.88
N GLU A 560 -5.06 10.92 29.15
CA GLU A 560 -6.30 11.37 29.75
C GLU A 560 -6.60 12.83 29.38
N LYS A 561 -7.89 13.16 29.33
CA LYS A 561 -8.36 14.52 29.09
C LYS A 561 -8.23 15.32 30.39
N GLU A 562 -7.42 16.38 30.40
CA GLU A 562 -7.26 17.25 31.58
C GLU A 562 -8.58 17.94 31.99
N VAL A 563 -9.42 18.34 31.02
CA VAL A 563 -10.67 19.06 31.26
C VAL A 563 -11.85 18.20 30.78
N VAL A 564 -12.56 17.59 31.72
CA VAL A 564 -13.74 16.75 31.45
C VAL A 564 -15.00 17.48 31.91
N ASP A 565 -16.07 17.37 31.12
CA ASP A 565 -17.39 17.84 31.55
C ASP A 565 -17.91 16.95 32.68
N VAL A 566 -18.47 17.55 33.72
CA VAL A 566 -19.16 16.77 34.77
C VAL A 566 -20.31 15.97 34.14
N PRO A 567 -20.58 14.73 34.61
CA PRO A 567 -21.52 13.82 33.95
C PRO A 567 -22.95 14.39 33.81
N GLU A 568 -23.35 15.31 34.69
CA GLU A 568 -24.65 16.00 34.65
C GLU A 568 -24.55 17.47 34.16
N ALA A 569 -23.50 17.82 33.40
CA ALA A 569 -23.33 19.18 32.91
C ALA A 569 -24.51 19.62 32.01
N GLY A 570 -25.15 20.73 32.37
CA GLY A 570 -26.18 21.38 31.56
C GLY A 570 -25.62 22.10 30.34
N GLN A 571 -26.48 22.48 29.40
CA GLN A 571 -26.11 23.46 28.36
C GLN A 571 -26.07 24.86 28.98
N LEU A 572 -25.12 25.70 28.55
CA LEU A 572 -25.06 27.10 28.98
C LEU A 572 -26.30 27.85 28.46
N VAL A 573 -27.10 28.40 29.38
CA VAL A 573 -28.23 29.28 29.03
C VAL A 573 -27.76 30.73 29.07
N LEU A 574 -27.56 31.34 27.92
CA LEU A 574 -27.21 32.76 27.79
C LEU A 574 -28.46 33.64 27.89
N LYS A 575 -28.42 34.65 28.75
CA LYS A 575 -29.50 35.65 28.92
C LYS A 575 -29.05 37.06 28.60
N LYS A 576 -27.91 37.49 29.14
CA LYS A 576 -27.39 38.86 29.00
C LYS A 576 -25.89 38.90 28.67
N GLY A 577 -25.14 37.87 29.03
CA GLY A 577 -23.70 37.78 28.82
C GLY A 577 -22.86 38.46 29.91
N ASN A 578 -23.33 38.49 31.16
CA ASN A 578 -22.54 38.98 32.30
C ASN A 578 -21.46 37.96 32.69
N ILE A 579 -20.21 38.41 32.84
CA ILE A 579 -19.10 37.55 33.29
C ILE A 579 -18.60 38.03 34.65
N GLU A 580 -18.45 37.10 35.58
CA GLU A 580 -17.86 37.37 36.89
C GLU A 580 -16.70 36.42 37.15
N VAL A 581 -15.56 37.00 37.51
CA VAL A 581 -14.36 36.29 37.91
C VAL A 581 -14.16 36.57 39.39
N HIS A 582 -14.15 35.52 40.22
CA HIS A 582 -14.09 35.62 41.67
C HIS A 582 -12.85 34.91 42.21
N ASN A 583 -11.90 35.70 42.71
CA ASN A 583 -10.69 35.27 43.42
C ASN A 583 -9.89 34.20 42.66
N VAL A 584 -9.78 34.36 41.34
CA VAL A 584 -9.17 33.35 40.47
C VAL A 584 -7.65 33.38 40.57
N SER A 585 -7.07 32.23 40.92
CA SER A 585 -5.64 31.98 40.77
C SER A 585 -5.40 30.80 39.85
N PHE A 586 -4.36 30.89 39.03
CA PHE A 586 -4.05 29.87 38.02
C PHE A 586 -2.55 29.82 37.70
N SER A 587 -2.07 28.59 37.47
CA SER A 587 -0.71 28.25 37.10
C SER A 587 -0.70 27.22 35.95
N TYR A 588 0.17 27.41 34.94
CA TYR A 588 0.36 26.39 33.90
C TYR A 588 1.21 25.22 34.40
N ILE A 589 2.13 25.51 35.31
CA ILE A 589 3.01 24.57 36.00
C ILE A 589 2.94 24.97 37.48
N PRO A 590 2.81 24.02 38.43
CA PRO A 590 2.57 24.34 39.84
C PRO A 590 3.57 25.34 40.44
N GLU A 591 4.82 25.32 39.96
CA GLU A 591 5.89 26.20 40.42
C GLU A 591 5.72 27.67 40.01
N ARG A 592 4.89 27.97 39.00
CA ARG A 592 4.77 29.31 38.42
C ARG A 592 3.32 29.77 38.32
N ILE A 593 2.89 30.49 39.34
CA ILE A 593 1.57 31.15 39.39
C ILE A 593 1.55 32.34 38.42
N VAL A 594 0.62 32.30 37.45
CA VAL A 594 0.44 33.34 36.42
C VAL A 594 -0.63 34.35 36.83
N LEU A 595 -1.74 33.89 37.39
CA LEU A 595 -2.82 34.74 37.90
C LEU A 595 -2.90 34.56 39.42
N ARG A 596 -2.97 35.67 40.16
CA ARG A 596 -3.01 35.68 41.64
C ARG A 596 -4.25 36.42 42.11
N ASN A 597 -5.23 35.69 42.64
CA ASN A 597 -6.43 36.21 43.29
C ASN A 597 -7.14 37.34 42.51
N ILE A 598 -7.40 37.12 41.23
CA ILE A 598 -8.01 38.12 40.35
C ILE A 598 -9.52 38.11 40.50
N SER A 599 -10.10 39.29 40.68
CA SER A 599 -11.55 39.49 40.74
C SER A 599 -11.99 40.67 39.89
N PHE A 600 -12.92 40.45 38.95
CA PHE A 600 -13.55 41.51 38.15
C PHE A 600 -14.89 41.04 37.56
N SER A 601 -15.71 41.99 37.16
CA SER A 601 -16.98 41.75 36.48
C SER A 601 -17.03 42.48 35.13
N VAL A 602 -17.53 41.81 34.10
CA VAL A 602 -17.78 42.35 32.77
C VAL A 602 -19.30 42.45 32.58
N PRO A 603 -19.88 43.66 32.70
CA PRO A 603 -21.31 43.86 32.53
C PRO A 603 -21.76 43.64 31.08
N PRO A 604 -23.03 43.24 30.87
CA PRO A 604 -23.55 42.93 29.55
C PRO A 604 -23.52 44.14 28.60
N GLY A 605 -23.17 43.91 27.35
CA GLY A 605 -23.13 44.95 26.29
C GLY A 605 -22.01 46.00 26.45
N LYS A 606 -21.10 45.85 27.42
CA LYS A 606 -19.95 46.74 27.60
C LYS A 606 -18.68 46.16 27.00
N THR A 607 -17.81 47.03 26.51
CA THR A 607 -16.48 46.68 26.04
C THR A 607 -15.48 46.86 27.18
N VAL A 608 -14.80 45.78 27.56
CA VAL A 608 -13.75 45.81 28.59
C VAL A 608 -12.40 45.51 27.94
N ALA A 609 -11.41 46.36 28.21
CA ALA A 609 -10.05 46.19 27.71
C ALA A 609 -9.12 45.70 28.83
N LEU A 610 -8.44 44.57 28.60
CA LEU A 610 -7.40 44.05 29.49
C LEU A 610 -6.03 44.58 29.04
N VAL A 611 -5.48 45.52 29.79
CA VAL A 611 -4.17 46.13 29.53
C VAL A 611 -3.14 45.76 30.59
N GLY A 612 -1.87 45.63 30.18
CA GLY A 612 -0.76 45.30 31.09
C GLY A 612 0.51 44.88 30.34
N PRO A 613 1.65 44.75 31.04
CA PRO A 613 2.93 44.38 30.45
C PRO A 613 2.90 42.96 29.83
N SER A 614 3.84 42.66 28.92
CA SER A 614 3.95 41.31 28.35
C SER A 614 4.12 40.27 29.46
N GLY A 615 3.42 39.13 29.34
CA GLY A 615 3.43 38.08 30.36
C GLY A 615 2.52 38.31 31.58
N SER A 616 1.76 39.41 31.66
CA SER A 616 0.83 39.70 32.78
C SER A 616 -0.41 38.79 32.86
N GLY A 617 -0.50 37.72 32.06
CA GLY A 617 -1.61 36.76 32.11
C GLY A 617 -2.86 37.13 31.29
N LYS A 618 -2.85 38.18 30.46
CA LYS A 618 -4.00 38.59 29.62
C LYS A 618 -4.55 37.44 28.76
N SER A 619 -3.69 36.79 27.98
CA SER A 619 -4.09 35.64 27.15
C SER A 619 -4.50 34.43 27.99
N THR A 620 -4.01 34.32 29.22
CA THR A 620 -4.40 33.26 30.16
C THR A 620 -5.84 33.43 30.62
N ILE A 621 -6.27 34.66 30.95
CA ILE A 621 -7.69 34.94 31.29
C ILE A 621 -8.61 34.52 30.14
N ILE A 622 -8.25 34.86 28.91
CA ILE A 622 -9.01 34.47 27.71
C ILE A 622 -9.09 32.93 27.59
N ARG A 623 -7.97 32.23 27.79
CA ARG A 623 -7.95 30.76 27.74
C ARG A 623 -8.80 30.11 28.85
N LEU A 624 -8.88 30.72 30.03
CA LEU A 624 -9.73 30.27 31.13
C LEU A 624 -11.22 30.50 30.85
N LEU A 625 -11.59 31.62 30.20
CA LEU A 625 -12.97 31.88 29.76
C LEU A 625 -13.47 30.83 28.75
N PHE A 626 -12.59 30.38 27.84
CA PHE A 626 -12.86 29.26 26.93
C PHE A 626 -12.85 27.88 27.60
N ARG A 627 -12.52 27.83 28.89
CA ARG A 627 -12.27 26.62 29.67
C ARG A 627 -11.33 25.67 28.92
N PHE A 628 -10.23 26.21 28.37
CA PHE A 628 -9.12 25.38 27.89
C PHE A 628 -8.27 24.84 29.05
N TYR A 629 -8.37 25.49 30.19
CA TYR A 629 -7.81 25.09 31.48
C TYR A 629 -8.89 25.31 32.54
N ASP A 630 -8.90 24.47 33.57
CA ASP A 630 -9.67 24.74 34.79
C ASP A 630 -8.82 25.63 35.72
N VAL A 631 -9.50 26.40 36.59
CA VAL A 631 -8.85 27.28 37.58
C VAL A 631 -8.34 26.48 38.78
N ASP A 632 -7.21 26.89 39.38
CA ASP A 632 -6.65 26.23 40.57
C ASP A 632 -7.49 26.59 41.82
N THR A 633 -7.83 27.88 41.95
CA THR A 633 -8.69 28.43 43.01
C THR A 633 -9.56 29.54 42.45
N GLY A 634 -10.70 29.79 43.08
CA GLY A 634 -11.70 30.77 42.63
C GLY A 634 -12.73 30.17 41.66
N THR A 635 -13.57 31.03 41.10
CA THR A 635 -14.61 30.61 40.14
C THR A 635 -14.82 31.64 39.04
N ILE A 636 -15.23 31.16 37.87
CA ILE A 636 -15.65 31.98 36.73
C ILE A 636 -17.11 31.66 36.44
N ILE A 637 -17.95 32.69 36.40
CA ILE A 637 -19.40 32.60 36.29
C ILE A 637 -19.84 33.38 35.05
N VAL A 638 -20.70 32.78 34.23
CA VAL A 638 -21.33 33.41 33.06
C VAL A 638 -22.84 33.39 33.28
N ASP A 639 -23.48 34.56 33.35
CA ASP A 639 -24.92 34.74 33.63
C ASP A 639 -25.41 33.93 34.85
N GLY A 640 -24.61 33.92 35.92
CA GLY A 640 -24.91 33.19 37.17
C GLY A 640 -24.58 31.68 37.13
N GLN A 641 -24.11 31.14 36.00
CA GLN A 641 -23.72 29.73 35.87
C GLN A 641 -22.20 29.56 35.91
N ASN A 642 -21.70 28.66 36.75
CA ASN A 642 -20.27 28.34 36.80
C ASN A 642 -19.85 27.61 35.51
N ILE A 643 -18.78 28.07 34.87
CA ILE A 643 -18.29 27.46 33.62
C ILE A 643 -17.84 26.00 33.78
N LYS A 644 -17.50 25.57 35.00
CA LYS A 644 -17.09 24.19 35.31
C LYS A 644 -18.25 23.20 35.26
N THR A 645 -19.48 23.66 35.49
CA THR A 645 -20.69 22.83 35.56
C THR A 645 -21.50 22.79 34.26
N VAL A 646 -21.05 23.50 33.21
CA VAL A 646 -21.69 23.53 31.90
C VAL A 646 -20.87 22.74 30.87
N LYS A 647 -21.55 22.25 29.81
CA LYS A 647 -20.89 21.54 28.72
C LYS A 647 -19.94 22.46 27.95
N GLN A 648 -18.68 22.05 27.78
CA GLN A 648 -17.65 22.80 27.05
C GLN A 648 -18.09 23.22 25.65
N ALA A 649 -18.76 22.31 24.92
CA ALA A 649 -19.23 22.59 23.57
C ALA A 649 -20.24 23.76 23.53
N SER A 650 -21.14 23.84 24.51
CA SER A 650 -22.13 24.93 24.60
C SER A 650 -21.47 26.26 24.98
N LEU A 651 -20.52 26.25 25.92
CA LEU A 651 -19.74 27.43 26.32
C LEU A 651 -18.92 27.98 25.16
N ARG A 652 -18.20 27.13 24.42
CA ARG A 652 -17.33 27.58 23.32
C ARG A 652 -18.12 28.05 22.10
N LYS A 653 -19.30 27.46 21.84
CA LYS A 653 -20.20 27.92 20.77
C LYS A 653 -20.71 29.35 21.02
N ALA A 654 -20.82 29.74 22.29
CA ALA A 654 -21.28 31.05 22.73
C ALA A 654 -20.21 32.16 22.69
N ILE A 655 -18.93 31.82 22.51
CA ILE A 655 -17.82 32.78 22.56
C ILE A 655 -17.13 32.85 21.20
N GLY A 656 -17.11 34.05 20.63
CA GLY A 656 -16.30 34.38 19.46
C GLY A 656 -14.91 34.88 19.87
N VAL A 657 -13.87 34.48 19.13
CA VAL A 657 -12.50 34.94 19.40
C VAL A 657 -11.78 35.31 18.12
N VAL A 658 -11.09 36.45 18.16
CA VAL A 658 -10.14 36.86 17.14
C VAL A 658 -8.73 36.64 17.70
N PRO A 659 -8.04 35.55 17.31
CA PRO A 659 -6.69 35.25 17.80
C PRO A 659 -5.67 36.29 17.32
N GLN A 660 -4.58 36.42 18.07
CA GLN A 660 -3.47 37.30 17.73
C GLN A 660 -2.79 36.87 16.42
N ASP A 661 -2.48 35.57 16.32
CA ASP A 661 -1.95 34.94 15.12
C ASP A 661 -3.05 34.09 14.49
N THR A 662 -3.47 34.46 13.28
CA THR A 662 -4.52 33.74 12.56
C THR A 662 -3.87 32.71 11.64
N VAL A 663 -4.32 31.47 11.73
CA VAL A 663 -3.88 30.37 10.86
C VAL A 663 -4.99 30.13 9.83
N LEU A 664 -4.62 30.01 8.56
CA LEU A 664 -5.55 29.66 7.49
C LEU A 664 -5.41 28.18 7.16
N PHE A 665 -6.53 27.50 6.97
CA PHE A 665 -6.53 26.16 6.39
C PHE A 665 -6.11 26.26 4.93
N ASN A 666 -5.30 25.31 4.44
CA ASN A 666 -4.90 25.23 3.03
C ASN A 666 -6.10 24.78 2.15
N ASN A 667 -7.05 25.69 1.98
CA ASN A 667 -8.31 25.51 1.27
C ASN A 667 -8.76 26.85 0.66
N THR A 668 -9.99 26.98 0.18
CA THR A 668 -10.48 28.21 -0.42
C THR A 668 -10.69 29.33 0.61
N ILE A 669 -10.70 30.58 0.16
CA ILE A 669 -11.08 31.73 1.01
C ILE A 669 -12.49 31.52 1.59
N LYS A 670 -13.42 31.05 0.75
CA LYS A 670 -14.78 30.69 1.14
C LYS A 670 -14.79 29.71 2.32
N TYR A 671 -14.05 28.61 2.21
CA TYR A 671 -13.97 27.59 3.26
C TYR A 671 -13.45 28.18 4.58
N ASN A 672 -12.39 28.99 4.52
CA ASN A 672 -11.82 29.63 5.70
C ASN A 672 -12.85 30.55 6.38
N ILE A 673 -13.56 31.42 5.64
CA ILE A 673 -14.59 32.27 6.25
C ILE A 673 -15.75 31.41 6.80
N GLN A 674 -16.20 30.40 6.05
CA GLN A 674 -17.31 29.52 6.44
C GLN A 674 -17.02 28.67 7.68
N TYR A 675 -15.74 28.41 7.99
CA TYR A 675 -15.36 27.53 9.10
C TYR A 675 -15.89 28.01 10.46
N GLY A 676 -16.13 29.32 10.66
CA GLY A 676 -16.76 29.84 11.87
C GLY A 676 -18.18 29.31 12.09
N ARG A 677 -18.91 28.98 11.01
CA ARG A 677 -20.23 28.31 11.04
C ARG A 677 -20.42 27.53 9.75
N ILE A 678 -20.14 26.23 9.81
CA ILE A 678 -20.09 25.32 8.63
C ILE A 678 -21.41 25.32 7.84
N SER A 679 -22.56 25.52 8.50
CA SER A 679 -23.88 25.55 7.88
C SER A 679 -24.29 26.93 7.31
N ALA A 680 -23.39 27.91 7.26
CA ALA A 680 -23.70 29.25 6.77
C ALA A 680 -23.94 29.27 5.25
N PRO A 681 -25.02 29.93 4.78
CA PRO A 681 -25.25 30.16 3.35
C PRO A 681 -24.26 31.17 2.78
N ASP A 682 -24.06 31.13 1.45
CA ASP A 682 -23.08 31.99 0.76
C ASP A 682 -23.33 33.49 0.96
N ALA A 683 -24.59 33.91 1.11
CA ALA A 683 -24.96 35.29 1.40
C ALA A 683 -24.36 35.79 2.73
N ASP A 684 -24.33 34.93 3.75
CA ASP A 684 -23.78 35.26 5.07
C ASP A 684 -22.25 35.33 5.02
N ILE A 685 -21.61 34.52 4.17
CA ILE A 685 -20.17 34.56 3.91
C ILE A 685 -19.77 35.90 3.29
N VAL A 686 -20.53 36.36 2.28
CA VAL A 686 -20.27 37.66 1.63
C VAL A 686 -20.51 38.81 2.62
N THR A 687 -21.56 38.73 3.42
CA THR A 687 -21.87 39.75 4.43
C THR A 687 -20.78 39.83 5.50
N ALA A 688 -20.31 38.67 5.99
CA ALA A 688 -19.19 38.61 6.92
C ALA A 688 -17.89 39.17 6.32
N ALA A 689 -17.62 38.90 5.04
CA ALA A 689 -16.45 39.43 4.34
C ALA A 689 -16.51 40.96 4.13
N ARG A 690 -17.71 41.52 3.93
CA ARG A 690 -17.93 42.98 3.85
C ARG A 690 -17.75 43.63 5.22
N ASN A 691 -18.33 43.05 6.26
CA ASN A 691 -18.18 43.55 7.64
C ASN A 691 -16.73 43.49 8.13
N ALA A 692 -15.94 42.54 7.61
CA ALA A 692 -14.51 42.40 7.88
C ALA A 692 -13.61 43.21 6.94
N ASP A 693 -14.17 44.01 6.03
CA ASP A 693 -13.44 44.86 5.07
C ASP A 693 -12.44 44.09 4.17
N ILE A 694 -12.80 42.88 3.77
CA ILE A 694 -11.99 42.02 2.89
C ILE A 694 -12.67 41.67 1.56
N HIS A 695 -13.96 41.94 1.41
CA HIS A 695 -14.75 41.57 0.22
C HIS A 695 -14.13 42.10 -1.09
N ASP A 696 -13.86 43.39 -1.17
CA ASP A 696 -13.37 44.01 -2.41
C ASP A 696 -11.99 43.47 -2.79
N LYS A 697 -11.15 43.20 -1.79
CA LYS A 697 -9.85 42.57 -2.00
C LYS A 697 -9.97 41.12 -2.45
N ILE A 698 -10.94 40.37 -1.93
CA ILE A 698 -11.21 39.00 -2.41
C ILE A 698 -11.55 39.01 -3.90
N LEU A 699 -12.36 39.98 -4.34
CA LEU A 699 -12.75 40.11 -5.75
C LEU A 699 -11.58 40.47 -6.69
N THR A 700 -10.45 40.97 -6.17
CA THR A 700 -9.25 41.22 -6.99
C THR A 700 -8.47 39.95 -7.33
N PHE A 701 -8.70 38.84 -6.63
CA PHE A 701 -8.04 37.57 -6.95
C PHE A 701 -8.66 36.90 -8.17
N PRO A 702 -7.88 36.14 -8.97
CA PRO A 702 -8.37 35.49 -10.20
C PRO A 702 -9.60 34.60 -9.97
N ASP A 703 -9.64 33.85 -8.88
CA ASP A 703 -10.72 32.92 -8.54
C ASP A 703 -11.66 33.46 -7.43
N ALA A 704 -11.55 34.76 -7.10
CA ALA A 704 -12.29 35.41 -6.03
C ALA A 704 -12.37 34.56 -4.73
N TYR A 705 -13.57 34.15 -4.32
CA TYR A 705 -13.81 33.35 -3.11
C TYR A 705 -13.30 31.90 -3.19
N GLU A 706 -13.11 31.36 -4.39
CA GLU A 706 -12.58 30.01 -4.63
C GLU A 706 -11.05 29.98 -4.69
N THR A 707 -10.41 31.15 -4.57
CA THR A 707 -8.95 31.26 -4.49
C THR A 707 -8.43 30.39 -3.33
N LYS A 708 -7.48 29.50 -3.62
CA LYS A 708 -6.82 28.69 -2.59
C LYS A 708 -5.87 29.54 -1.77
N THR A 709 -6.04 29.52 -0.45
CA THR A 709 -5.15 30.22 0.48
C THR A 709 -3.83 29.47 0.62
N SER A 710 -2.72 30.19 0.60
CA SER A 710 -1.38 29.66 0.85
C SER A 710 -0.73 30.37 2.05
N PRO A 711 0.35 29.81 2.62
CA PRO A 711 1.11 30.49 3.68
C PRO A 711 1.70 31.85 3.26
N ALA A 712 1.72 32.16 1.96
CA ALA A 712 2.30 33.38 1.41
C ALA A 712 1.35 34.60 1.42
N PHE A 713 0.11 34.46 1.89
CA PHE A 713 -0.81 35.60 1.98
C PHE A 713 -0.33 36.64 3.01
N LYS A 714 -0.45 37.94 2.66
CA LYS A 714 -0.05 39.04 3.54
C LYS A 714 -0.80 38.99 4.88
N SER A 715 -0.09 39.21 5.99
CA SER A 715 -0.61 39.16 7.36
C SER A 715 -1.88 40.00 7.59
N SER A 716 -2.00 41.18 6.98
CA SER A 716 -3.20 42.03 7.10
C SER A 716 -4.46 41.38 6.54
N PHE A 717 -4.33 40.62 5.45
CA PHE A 717 -5.45 39.89 4.86
C PHE A 717 -5.85 38.68 5.70
N VAL A 718 -4.88 37.99 6.29
CA VAL A 718 -5.09 36.87 7.21
C VAL A 718 -5.86 37.32 8.46
N VAL A 719 -5.51 38.51 9.00
CA VAL A 719 -6.24 39.11 10.13
C VAL A 719 -7.68 39.48 9.73
N GLY A 720 -7.87 40.08 8.55
CA GLY A 720 -9.21 40.36 8.02
C GLY A 720 -10.07 39.10 7.88
N MET A 721 -9.49 37.98 7.42
CA MET A 721 -10.20 36.70 7.42
C MET A 721 -10.64 36.27 8.80
N SER A 722 -9.77 36.39 9.82
CA SER A 722 -10.05 36.11 11.24
C SER A 722 -11.31 36.83 11.75
N TYR A 723 -11.50 38.08 11.32
CA TYR A 723 -12.72 38.83 11.62
C TYR A 723 -13.94 38.22 10.93
N GLY A 724 -13.82 37.82 9.66
CA GLY A 724 -14.85 37.06 8.95
C GLY A 724 -15.28 35.80 9.69
N TYR A 725 -14.35 35.03 10.27
CA TYR A 725 -14.66 33.86 11.13
C TYR A 725 -15.55 34.24 12.31
N SER A 726 -15.19 35.32 13.02
CA SER A 726 -15.92 35.75 14.22
C SER A 726 -17.29 36.34 13.89
N PHE A 727 -17.42 37.06 12.77
CA PHE A 727 -18.72 37.56 12.31
C PHE A 727 -19.66 36.43 11.89
N ILE A 728 -19.15 35.38 11.23
CA ILE A 728 -20.01 34.28 10.80
C ILE A 728 -20.41 33.37 11.97
N SER A 729 -19.52 33.16 12.94
CA SER A 729 -19.83 32.35 14.13
C SER A 729 -20.87 33.01 15.04
N SER A 730 -20.94 34.34 15.04
CA SER A 730 -21.89 35.13 15.83
C SER A 730 -23.22 35.41 15.11
N SER A 731 -23.32 35.11 13.81
CA SER A 731 -24.55 35.33 13.04
C SER A 731 -25.63 34.28 13.40
N PRO A 732 -26.88 34.68 13.73
CA PRO A 732 -27.92 33.74 14.12
C PRO A 732 -28.36 32.86 12.94
N SER A 733 -28.64 31.59 13.20
CA SER A 733 -29.45 30.75 12.31
C SER A 733 -30.90 31.14 12.54
N SER A 734 -31.63 31.51 11.50
CA SER A 734 -33.05 31.89 11.51
C SER A 734 -33.87 31.35 12.70
N SER A 735 -34.55 32.28 13.39
CA SER A 735 -35.46 32.16 14.56
C SER A 735 -34.85 32.32 15.96
N LEU A 736 -35.18 33.46 16.58
CA LEU A 736 -35.43 33.71 18.02
C LEU A 736 -34.42 33.28 19.11
N ASP A 737 -33.28 32.67 18.79
CA ASP A 737 -32.18 32.51 19.75
C ASP A 737 -31.29 33.75 19.74
N SER A 738 -31.48 34.54 20.78
CA SER A 738 -30.97 35.90 20.99
C SER A 738 -29.46 36.10 20.70
N CYS A 739 -29.16 37.24 20.09
CA CYS A 739 -27.85 37.79 19.70
C CYS A 739 -26.82 37.96 20.86
N PHE A 740 -26.42 36.89 21.53
CA PHE A 740 -25.45 36.93 22.62
C PHE A 740 -24.18 36.15 22.25
N SER A 741 -23.32 36.75 21.44
CA SER A 741 -21.96 36.25 21.22
C SER A 741 -20.96 37.15 21.94
N LEU A 742 -20.18 36.57 22.85
CA LEU A 742 -19.11 37.30 23.51
C LEU A 742 -17.90 37.35 22.58
N ILE A 743 -17.47 38.53 22.13
CA ILE A 743 -16.29 38.67 21.25
C ILE A 743 -15.08 39.08 22.07
N ILE A 744 -14.05 38.25 22.05
CA ILE A 744 -12.76 38.52 22.68
C ILE A 744 -11.72 38.78 21.59
N SER A 745 -11.08 39.96 21.64
CA SER A 745 -9.97 40.33 20.76
C SER A 745 -8.66 40.39 21.53
N ALA A 746 -7.64 39.69 21.03
CA ALA A 746 -6.28 39.73 21.57
C ALA A 746 -5.35 40.36 20.53
N LEU A 747 -5.48 41.65 20.25
CA LEU A 747 -4.70 42.32 19.20
C LEU A 747 -4.01 43.60 19.70
N SER A 748 -2.74 43.75 19.32
CA SER A 748 -1.91 44.95 19.55
C SER A 748 -2.11 46.03 18.49
N ARG A 749 -2.74 45.71 17.35
CA ARG A 749 -3.03 46.64 16.25
C ARG A 749 -4.35 46.26 15.58
N VAL A 750 -5.41 46.99 15.91
CA VAL A 750 -6.70 46.91 15.22
C VAL A 750 -7.00 48.29 14.61
N PRO A 751 -7.42 48.39 13.34
CA PRO A 751 -8.03 49.62 12.83
C PRO A 751 -9.29 49.91 13.67
N GLN A 752 -9.35 51.05 14.36
CA GLN A 752 -10.47 51.43 15.22
C GLN A 752 -11.85 51.25 14.53
N THR A 753 -11.89 51.40 13.21
CA THR A 753 -13.05 51.21 12.33
C THR A 753 -13.64 49.79 12.37
N VAL A 754 -12.81 48.75 12.46
CA VAL A 754 -13.30 47.34 12.50
C VAL A 754 -13.86 47.01 13.89
N MET A 755 -13.23 47.53 14.94
CA MET A 755 -13.70 47.39 16.32
C MET A 755 -15.02 48.15 16.56
N SER A 756 -15.18 49.34 15.96
CA SER A 756 -16.43 50.08 16.03
C SER A 756 -17.55 49.43 15.23
N LEU A 757 -17.25 48.82 14.07
CA LEU A 757 -18.18 48.00 13.30
C LEU A 757 -18.64 46.77 14.09
N LEU A 758 -17.71 46.02 14.71
CA LEU A 758 -18.03 44.91 15.61
C LEU A 758 -18.99 45.35 16.72
N ALA A 759 -18.71 46.47 17.38
CA ALA A 759 -19.56 47.02 18.43
C ALA A 759 -20.90 47.57 17.92
N ALA A 760 -21.01 47.92 16.63
CA ALA A 760 -22.22 48.46 16.01
C ALA A 760 -23.13 47.39 15.40
N THR A 761 -22.58 46.24 14.99
CA THR A 761 -23.36 45.08 14.50
C THR A 761 -24.19 44.39 15.58
N PHE A 762 -23.91 44.65 16.87
CA PHE A 762 -24.76 44.19 17.97
C PHE A 762 -25.70 45.31 18.40
N PRO A 763 -27.02 45.09 18.43
CA PRO A 763 -27.97 46.14 18.76
C PRO A 763 -27.71 46.63 20.19
N ARG A 764 -27.44 47.95 20.32
CA ARG A 764 -27.52 48.65 21.60
C ARG A 764 -28.98 48.65 22.02
N HIS A 765 -29.39 47.73 22.89
CA HIS A 765 -30.63 47.95 23.63
C HIS A 765 -30.39 49.04 24.66
N THR A 766 -30.96 50.22 24.38
CA THR A 766 -31.38 51.17 25.39
C THR A 766 -32.31 50.43 26.36
N ALA A 767 -31.91 50.37 27.62
CA ALA A 767 -32.82 50.00 28.70
C ALA A 767 -33.85 51.14 28.83
N GLU A 768 -35.11 50.84 28.52
CA GLU A 768 -36.25 51.45 29.21
C GLU A 768 -36.73 50.48 30.28
#